data_AF-A0A1V6T744-F1
#
_entry.id   AF-A0A1V6T744-F1
#
_cell.length_a   1.000
_cell.length_b   1.000
_cell.length_c   1.000
_cell.angle_alpha   90.00
_cell.angle_beta   90.00
_cell.angle_gamma   90.00
#
_symmetry.space_group_name_H-M   'P 1'
#
loop_
_entity.id
_entity.type
_entity.pdbx_description
1 polymer ?
#
loop_
_entity_poly.entity_id
_entity_poly.type
_entity_poly.pdbx_seq_one_letter_code
_entity_poly.pdbx_strand_id
1 'polypeptide(L)'
;MKLSIAFLLGVTALKVAADSPSKAYTEAYRPQIHFSPEKNWMNDPNGLLYDDGVYHLYFQYNPGGDTWGAMSWGHATSKDLLHWTEQPIALEARGFPDNITEMFFSGTAIVDERNTSGFGSQGKVPWIAMYTSYYPTEQTLPSGKHVRANQQAQSIAYSLDKGMTWTTYDAANPVILDPPAPYQDQFLEFRDPSVFWHEDTERWVSVISLAKLHKVLIYTSHDLKKWDLASEFGPVNAIGGVWECPSIFPLSLDGGESVKWVLMLGLNPGGPPGTVGSGTQYIVGNFNGTTFTADSNSVYDGSGPTDGITFEDFEGDETLAARGWTTTGDFVGASPAKGTIDGQNTVTGFKGTQLLNSFLNGDATTGTLTSKPFEISQRYINFLVGGGSNTNTTAIQLKVNGQAIHTSAGSDSETLSWVSWDVSALQGKSGTIEIIDNATGGWGHINVDEISFSNMRANNQVANWLDWGPDFYAALGWNGLRQDDRTVIAWMNNWQYGATIPTDPWRSAMTVPRHLALKTIGGKATLVQKPAGNWGSITHGGNASTFSRVDGVRELGRIGKALDIHLTFSNRQPSSSSSSSEFGIVVAATKDYTQQTRVGYNFGTQEVFIDRSQSGDVSFDNTFASTYSAPLSPSANGTISLRVYVDWSSVEVFGGQGEATITSQIFPSTKAVYGRLFSTGGTTRNVKLGVKKLRSTWR
;
A
#
# COMPACT_ATOMS: atom_id res chain seq x y z
N MET A 1 11.44 -76.28 55.08
CA MET A 1 10.14 -75.92 54.47
C MET A 1 10.43 -74.88 53.40
N LYS A 2 9.82 -75.03 52.21
CA LYS A 2 9.90 -74.20 50.99
C LYS A 2 9.80 -72.68 51.32
N LEU A 3 10.31 -71.71 50.56
CA LEU A 3 10.26 -71.53 49.10
C LEU A 3 11.22 -70.38 48.70
N SER A 4 11.97 -70.54 47.61
CA SER A 4 12.74 -69.50 46.93
C SER A 4 11.83 -68.51 46.21
N ILE A 5 12.16 -67.22 46.16
CA ILE A 5 11.82 -66.28 45.07
C ILE A 5 12.95 -65.23 44.98
N ALA A 6 13.53 -65.11 43.79
CA ALA A 6 14.47 -64.06 43.38
C ALA A 6 13.70 -62.79 42.99
N PHE A 7 14.29 -61.61 43.20
CA PHE A 7 13.85 -60.40 42.51
C PHE A 7 15.05 -59.64 41.94
N LEU A 8 14.96 -59.42 40.63
CA LEU A 8 15.93 -58.81 39.72
C LEU A 8 16.11 -57.31 40.00
N LEU A 9 17.34 -56.81 39.89
CA LEU A 9 17.63 -55.39 39.70
C LEU A 9 17.03 -54.90 38.37
N GLY A 10 16.17 -53.90 38.42
CA GLY A 10 15.69 -53.16 37.25
C GLY A 10 16.34 -51.78 37.18
N VAL A 11 17.28 -51.61 36.25
CA VAL A 11 17.80 -50.30 35.82
C VAL A 11 16.67 -49.57 35.09
N THR A 12 16.20 -48.46 35.64
CA THR A 12 15.28 -47.55 34.95
C THR A 12 16.03 -46.79 33.86
N ALA A 13 15.82 -47.20 32.61
CA ALA A 13 16.24 -46.46 31.44
C ALA A 13 15.51 -45.11 31.39
N LEU A 14 16.26 -44.01 31.29
CA LEU A 14 15.73 -42.72 30.86
C LEU A 14 15.10 -42.89 29.48
N LYS A 15 13.79 -42.60 29.38
CA LYS A 15 13.15 -42.35 28.09
C LYS A 15 13.75 -41.07 27.52
N VAL A 16 14.58 -41.23 26.49
CA VAL A 16 14.89 -40.16 25.55
C VAL A 16 13.55 -39.66 25.00
N ALA A 17 13.29 -38.36 25.16
CA ALA A 17 12.16 -37.71 24.52
C ALA A 17 12.28 -37.92 23.01
N ALA A 18 11.24 -38.49 22.40
CA ALA A 18 11.14 -38.56 20.96
C ALA A 18 11.10 -37.13 20.42
N ASP A 19 11.99 -36.81 19.49
CA ASP A 19 11.90 -35.60 18.66
C ASP A 19 10.47 -35.51 18.10
N SER A 20 9.75 -34.45 18.46
CA SER A 20 8.55 -34.06 17.72
C SER A 20 8.94 -33.91 16.25
N PRO A 21 8.16 -34.46 15.30
CA PRO A 21 8.47 -34.29 13.88
C PRO A 21 8.58 -32.79 13.57
N SER A 22 9.69 -32.38 12.92
CA SER A 22 9.88 -31.01 12.46
C SER A 22 8.65 -30.58 11.66
N LYS A 23 7.95 -29.52 12.10
CA LYS A 23 6.73 -29.05 11.44
C LYS A 23 7.10 -28.55 10.05
N ALA A 24 6.72 -29.31 9.02
CA ALA A 24 7.10 -29.00 7.66
C ALA A 24 6.09 -28.01 7.06
N TYR A 25 6.37 -26.71 7.20
CA TYR A 25 5.70 -25.57 6.53
C TYR A 25 5.79 -25.70 5.00
N THR A 26 5.14 -26.72 4.43
CA THR A 26 5.29 -27.18 3.04
C THR A 26 3.96 -27.30 2.31
N GLU A 27 2.90 -26.79 2.92
CA GLU A 27 1.55 -26.73 2.39
C GLU A 27 1.49 -25.90 1.10
N ALA A 28 0.48 -26.14 0.27
CA ALA A 28 0.28 -25.34 -0.95
C ALA A 28 0.16 -23.86 -0.58
N TYR A 29 0.84 -22.99 -1.34
CA TYR A 29 0.88 -21.53 -1.12
C TYR A 29 1.63 -21.06 0.14
N ARG A 30 2.20 -21.95 0.97
CA ARG A 30 2.95 -21.55 2.16
C ARG A 30 4.18 -20.74 1.78
N PRO A 31 4.27 -19.45 2.17
CA PRO A 31 5.42 -18.63 1.84
C PRO A 31 6.73 -19.22 2.38
N GLN A 32 7.74 -19.25 1.50
CA GLN A 32 9.15 -19.57 1.64
C GLN A 32 9.96 -18.66 2.55
N ILE A 33 9.70 -17.36 2.38
CA ILE A 33 10.59 -16.29 2.80
C ILE A 33 9.84 -15.17 3.54
N HIS A 34 8.56 -15.42 3.84
CA HIS A 34 7.67 -14.51 4.55
C HIS A 34 7.15 -15.18 5.81
N PHE A 35 6.86 -14.37 6.84
CA PHE A 35 6.21 -14.87 8.03
C PHE A 35 4.72 -15.14 7.76
N SER A 36 4.23 -16.27 8.27
CA SER A 36 2.81 -16.60 8.42
C SER A 36 2.67 -17.43 9.70
N PRO A 37 1.58 -17.33 10.47
CA PRO A 37 1.40 -18.20 11.62
C PRO A 37 1.30 -19.66 11.17
N GLU A 38 1.62 -20.60 12.06
CA GLU A 38 1.48 -22.03 11.79
C GLU A 38 0.09 -22.38 11.26
N LYS A 39 -0.95 -21.78 11.85
CA LYS A 39 -2.36 -21.97 11.54
C LYS A 39 -3.15 -20.70 11.83
N ASN A 40 -4.41 -20.69 11.41
CA ASN A 40 -5.42 -19.68 11.68
C ASN A 40 -5.19 -18.32 10.99
N TRP A 41 -6.02 -17.34 11.32
CA TRP A 41 -6.02 -15.99 10.75
C TRP A 41 -4.95 -15.09 11.35
N MET A 42 -4.26 -14.35 10.49
CA MET A 42 -3.44 -13.19 10.86
C MET A 42 -3.82 -11.95 10.02
N ASN A 43 -3.80 -10.76 10.64
CA ASN A 43 -3.79 -9.49 9.92
C ASN A 43 -2.61 -8.60 10.33
N ASP A 44 -2.87 -7.43 10.90
CA ASP A 44 -1.92 -6.35 11.11
C ASP A 44 -0.70 -6.82 11.92
N PRO A 45 0.52 -6.40 11.55
CA PRO A 45 1.66 -6.48 12.46
C PRO A 45 1.40 -5.55 13.66
N ASN A 46 1.86 -5.96 14.84
CA ASN A 46 1.73 -5.20 16.07
C ASN A 46 3.03 -5.25 16.87
N GLY A 47 3.17 -4.34 17.83
CA GLY A 47 4.21 -4.44 18.87
C GLY A 47 5.64 -4.55 18.33
N LEU A 48 5.90 -4.05 17.12
CA LEU A 48 7.18 -4.24 16.43
C LEU A 48 8.30 -3.59 17.25
N LEU A 49 9.14 -4.42 17.86
CA LEU A 49 10.18 -3.98 18.77
C LEU A 49 11.48 -4.72 18.54
N TYR A 50 12.57 -3.97 18.38
CA TYR A 50 13.92 -4.50 18.36
C TYR A 50 14.59 -4.22 19.70
N ASP A 51 15.00 -5.28 20.40
CA ASP A 51 15.81 -5.19 21.62
C ASP A 51 16.88 -6.28 21.59
N ASP A 52 18.09 -5.93 22.02
CA ASP A 52 19.18 -6.89 22.30
C ASP A 52 19.43 -7.91 21.15
N GLY A 53 19.41 -7.43 19.90
CA GLY A 53 19.66 -8.27 18.73
C GLY A 53 18.47 -9.12 18.27
N VAL A 54 17.28 -8.92 18.83
CA VAL A 54 16.07 -9.69 18.52
C VAL A 54 14.98 -8.75 18.02
N TYR A 55 14.41 -9.07 16.86
CA TYR A 55 13.19 -8.49 16.33
C TYR A 55 11.99 -9.25 16.86
N HIS A 56 11.09 -8.55 17.54
CA HIS A 56 9.79 -9.06 17.94
C HIS A 56 8.75 -8.61 16.91
N LEU A 57 7.93 -9.57 16.47
CA LEU A 57 6.78 -9.38 15.60
C LEU A 57 5.57 -9.89 16.37
N TYR A 58 4.75 -8.99 16.89
CA TYR A 58 3.40 -9.35 17.30
C TYR A 58 2.46 -9.14 16.12
N PHE A 59 1.27 -9.70 16.18
CA PHE A 59 0.32 -9.59 15.08
C PHE A 59 -1.09 -9.90 15.56
N GLN A 60 -2.07 -9.24 14.94
CA GLN A 60 -3.48 -9.56 15.11
C GLN A 60 -3.69 -11.03 14.71
N TYR A 61 -4.24 -11.82 15.62
CA TYR A 61 -4.35 -13.27 15.51
C TYR A 61 -5.69 -13.78 16.02
N ASN A 62 -6.28 -14.74 15.32
CA ASN A 62 -7.42 -15.52 15.83
C ASN A 62 -6.93 -16.90 16.30
N PRO A 63 -6.88 -17.20 17.60
CA PRO A 63 -6.45 -18.52 18.08
C PRO A 63 -7.42 -19.66 17.72
N GLY A 64 -8.68 -19.34 17.43
CA GLY A 64 -9.78 -20.29 17.26
C GLY A 64 -10.23 -20.53 15.82
N GLY A 65 -9.71 -19.81 14.82
CA GLY A 65 -10.18 -19.96 13.44
C GLY A 65 -9.34 -19.24 12.39
N ASP A 66 -9.53 -19.63 11.13
CA ASP A 66 -8.80 -19.12 9.98
C ASP A 66 -9.38 -17.83 9.37
N THR A 67 -10.44 -17.28 9.96
CA THR A 67 -11.05 -15.98 9.62
C THR A 67 -10.96 -15.01 10.80
N TRP A 68 -11.29 -13.74 10.57
CA TRP A 68 -11.28 -12.73 11.63
C TRP A 68 -12.26 -13.08 12.76
N GLY A 69 -11.76 -13.13 13.99
CA GLY A 69 -12.51 -13.38 15.23
C GLY A 69 -11.57 -13.53 16.42
N ALA A 70 -12.07 -13.39 17.66
CA ALA A 70 -11.28 -13.55 18.89
C ALA A 70 -9.90 -12.85 18.87
N MET A 71 -9.85 -11.61 18.38
CA MET A 71 -8.61 -10.89 18.12
C MET A 71 -7.70 -10.85 19.35
N SER A 72 -6.52 -11.42 19.17
CA SER A 72 -5.44 -11.60 20.14
C SER A 72 -4.13 -11.10 19.51
N TRP A 73 -3.09 -10.89 20.30
CA TRP A 73 -1.74 -10.69 19.77
C TRP A 73 -0.98 -12.01 19.74
N GLY A 74 -0.76 -12.56 18.55
CA GLY A 74 0.25 -13.59 18.32
C GLY A 74 1.66 -13.00 18.46
N HIS A 75 2.68 -13.86 18.52
CA HIS A 75 4.06 -13.43 18.70
C HIS A 75 5.04 -14.32 17.94
N ALA A 76 6.01 -13.70 17.28
CA ALA A 76 7.16 -14.36 16.70
C ALA A 76 8.43 -13.53 16.92
N THR A 77 9.57 -14.20 16.92
CA THR A 77 10.89 -13.55 17.09
C THR A 77 11.85 -13.96 15.99
N SER A 78 12.73 -13.05 15.57
CA SER A 78 13.81 -13.30 14.63
C SER A 78 15.08 -12.54 15.02
N LYS A 79 16.25 -13.03 14.59
CA LYS A 79 17.53 -12.28 14.70
C LYS A 79 17.94 -11.61 13.39
N ASP A 80 17.25 -11.91 12.30
CA ASP A 80 17.67 -11.52 10.95
C ASP A 80 16.51 -11.14 10.02
N LEU A 81 15.31 -10.96 10.57
CA LEU A 81 14.07 -10.63 9.87
C LEU A 81 13.59 -11.68 8.86
N LEU A 82 14.24 -12.85 8.78
CA LEU A 82 13.92 -13.91 7.82
C LEU A 82 13.54 -15.22 8.51
N HIS A 83 14.35 -15.68 9.46
CA HIS A 83 14.09 -16.91 10.21
C HIS A 83 13.29 -16.57 11.45
N TRP A 84 11.98 -16.77 11.37
CA TRP A 84 11.05 -16.51 12.45
C TRP A 84 10.83 -17.77 13.30
N THR A 85 10.67 -17.57 14.60
CA THR A 85 10.22 -18.59 15.55
C THR A 85 8.94 -18.07 16.18
N GLU A 86 7.83 -18.76 15.94
CA GLU A 86 6.55 -18.47 16.59
C GLU A 86 6.65 -18.78 18.09
N GLN A 87 6.09 -17.89 18.89
CA GLN A 87 6.09 -17.90 20.35
C GLN A 87 4.64 -18.09 20.86
N PRO A 88 4.44 -18.37 22.15
CA PRO A 88 3.10 -18.35 22.74
C PRO A 88 2.37 -17.02 22.48
N ILE A 89 1.04 -17.08 22.44
CA ILE A 89 0.19 -15.89 22.30
C ILE A 89 0.52 -14.90 23.43
N ALA A 90 0.73 -13.64 23.06
CA ALA A 90 1.18 -12.59 23.96
C ALA A 90 0.02 -11.96 24.75
N LEU A 91 -1.08 -11.66 24.07
CA LEU A 91 -2.33 -11.14 24.64
C LEU A 91 -3.50 -11.93 24.05
N GLU A 92 -3.96 -12.95 24.77
CA GLU A 92 -5.10 -13.78 24.35
C GLU A 92 -6.42 -13.07 24.69
N ALA A 93 -7.35 -13.01 23.72
CA ALA A 93 -8.67 -12.41 23.89
C ALA A 93 -9.33 -12.85 25.21
N ARG A 94 -9.75 -11.87 26.02
CA ARG A 94 -10.19 -12.13 27.39
C ARG A 94 -11.51 -12.90 27.38
N GLY A 95 -11.49 -14.11 27.95
CA GLY A 95 -12.65 -15.00 27.98
C GLY A 95 -12.73 -16.00 26.83
N PHE A 96 -11.70 -16.07 25.97
CA PHE A 96 -11.55 -17.12 24.97
C PHE A 96 -11.53 -18.53 25.63
N PRO A 97 -12.13 -19.57 25.02
CA PRO A 97 -12.83 -19.56 23.71
C PRO A 97 -14.31 -19.12 23.76
N ASP A 98 -14.87 -18.94 24.96
CA ASP A 98 -16.31 -18.78 25.14
C ASP A 98 -16.73 -17.30 25.21
N ASN A 99 -16.81 -16.75 26.43
CA ASN A 99 -17.39 -15.44 26.71
C ASN A 99 -16.36 -14.33 26.51
N ILE A 100 -16.01 -14.08 25.24
CA ILE A 100 -15.06 -13.02 24.89
C ILE A 100 -15.63 -11.65 25.31
N THR A 101 -14.93 -11.00 26.24
CA THR A 101 -15.30 -9.69 26.82
C THR A 101 -14.39 -8.56 26.38
N GLU A 102 -13.18 -8.87 25.93
CA GLU A 102 -12.21 -7.90 25.42
C GLU A 102 -11.37 -8.59 24.34
N MET A 103 -11.27 -7.95 23.18
CA MET A 103 -10.32 -8.32 22.14
C MET A 103 -9.19 -7.29 22.09
N PHE A 104 -8.00 -7.77 21.75
CA PHE A 104 -6.80 -6.95 21.62
C PHE A 104 -6.65 -6.59 20.13
N PHE A 105 -7.00 -5.35 19.80
CA PHE A 105 -6.79 -4.76 18.48
C PHE A 105 -5.38 -4.19 18.36
N SER A 106 -5.06 -3.65 17.18
CA SER A 106 -3.73 -3.25 16.80
C SER A 106 -3.10 -2.20 17.71
N GLY A 107 -1.77 -2.14 17.69
CA GLY A 107 -0.99 -1.26 18.54
C GLY A 107 0.51 -1.50 18.45
N THR A 108 1.25 -0.87 19.35
CA THR A 108 2.72 -0.82 19.33
C THR A 108 3.32 -1.19 20.67
N ALA A 109 4.63 -1.48 20.67
CA ALA A 109 5.40 -1.79 21.87
C ALA A 109 6.69 -0.97 21.92
N ILE A 110 7.11 -0.64 23.14
CA ILE A 110 8.32 0.14 23.44
C ILE A 110 9.05 -0.44 24.64
N VAL A 111 10.35 -0.10 24.78
CA VAL A 111 11.11 -0.30 26.02
C VAL A 111 11.04 0.99 26.84
N ASP A 112 10.50 0.94 28.06
CA ASP A 112 10.49 2.08 28.98
C ASP A 112 11.75 2.05 29.85
N GLU A 113 12.90 2.34 29.23
CA GLU A 113 14.24 2.30 29.86
C GLU A 113 14.34 3.16 31.12
N ARG A 114 13.58 4.25 31.15
CA ARG A 114 13.56 5.23 32.25
C ARG A 114 12.56 4.84 33.35
N ASN A 115 11.85 3.72 33.19
CA ASN A 115 10.79 3.24 34.09
C ASN A 115 9.79 4.35 34.44
N THR A 116 9.45 5.20 33.46
CA THR A 116 8.49 6.30 33.62
C THR A 116 7.09 5.79 33.96
N SER A 117 6.75 4.59 33.48
CA SER A 117 5.53 3.88 33.83
C SER A 117 5.53 3.32 35.26
N GLY A 118 6.69 3.16 35.89
CA GLY A 118 6.82 2.57 37.22
C GLY A 118 6.47 1.08 37.28
N PHE A 119 6.28 0.38 36.16
CA PHE A 119 6.03 -1.07 36.15
C PHE A 119 7.29 -1.91 36.34
N GLY A 120 8.47 -1.31 36.12
CA GLY A 120 9.76 -1.93 36.35
C GLY A 120 9.91 -2.34 37.81
N SER A 121 10.35 -3.58 38.02
CA SER A 121 10.56 -4.14 39.35
C SER A 121 11.77 -5.06 39.37
N GLN A 122 12.43 -5.18 40.53
CA GLN A 122 13.60 -6.07 40.71
C GLN A 122 14.72 -5.86 39.69
N GLY A 123 14.95 -4.60 39.27
CA GLY A 123 15.97 -4.25 38.28
C GLY A 123 15.61 -4.59 36.83
N LYS A 124 14.40 -5.10 36.57
CA LYS A 124 13.91 -5.37 35.21
C LYS A 124 13.27 -4.11 34.63
N VAL A 125 13.75 -3.72 33.45
CA VAL A 125 13.17 -2.64 32.64
C VAL A 125 11.85 -3.12 32.05
N PRO A 126 10.74 -2.39 32.22
CA PRO A 126 9.46 -2.80 31.65
C PRO A 126 9.42 -2.50 30.16
N TRP A 127 8.90 -3.46 29.39
CA TRP A 127 8.40 -3.19 28.05
C TRP A 127 6.92 -2.87 28.16
N ILE A 128 6.44 -1.93 27.35
CA ILE A 128 5.06 -1.47 27.37
C ILE A 128 4.46 -1.72 25.99
N ALA A 129 3.30 -2.37 25.95
CA ALA A 129 2.45 -2.44 24.77
C ALA A 129 1.30 -1.45 24.99
N MET A 130 1.05 -0.60 24.00
CA MET A 130 -0.18 0.20 23.93
C MET A 130 -1.00 -0.31 22.75
N TYR A 131 -2.27 -0.60 22.99
CA TYR A 131 -3.15 -1.28 22.05
C TYR A 131 -4.58 -0.76 22.18
N THR A 132 -5.38 -0.99 21.16
CA THR A 132 -6.81 -0.74 21.24
C THR A 132 -7.51 -1.93 21.90
N SER A 133 -8.16 -1.71 23.04
CA SER A 133 -9.15 -2.63 23.57
C SER A 133 -10.44 -2.48 22.76
N TYR A 134 -10.94 -3.57 22.20
CA TYR A 134 -12.28 -3.67 21.64
C TYR A 134 -13.17 -4.44 22.60
N TYR A 135 -14.27 -3.83 23.04
CA TYR A 135 -15.21 -4.43 23.99
C TYR A 135 -16.49 -4.87 23.27
N PRO A 136 -16.71 -6.16 22.97
CA PRO A 136 -17.90 -6.62 22.24
C PRO A 136 -19.22 -6.36 22.99
N THR A 137 -19.15 -6.26 24.32
CA THR A 137 -20.30 -6.07 25.20
C THR A 137 -20.07 -4.90 26.16
N GLU A 138 -21.18 -4.27 26.55
CA GLU A 138 -21.21 -3.27 27.62
C GLU A 138 -20.85 -3.92 28.96
N GLN A 139 -19.95 -3.29 29.72
CA GLN A 139 -19.48 -3.82 31.01
C GLN A 139 -18.81 -2.74 31.87
N THR A 140 -18.68 -3.04 33.17
CA THR A 140 -17.81 -2.30 34.08
C THR A 140 -16.48 -3.05 34.22
N LEU A 141 -15.38 -2.38 33.92
CA LEU A 141 -14.03 -2.94 33.95
C LEU A 141 -13.47 -3.00 35.37
N PRO A 142 -12.41 -3.79 35.63
CA PRO A 142 -11.73 -3.82 36.94
C PRO A 142 -11.22 -2.45 37.43
N SER A 143 -10.96 -1.51 36.51
CA SER A 143 -10.60 -0.12 36.82
C SER A 143 -11.76 0.71 37.38
N GLY A 144 -12.99 0.19 37.37
CA GLY A 144 -14.22 0.90 37.70
C GLY A 144 -14.79 1.75 36.56
N LYS A 145 -14.12 1.80 35.39
CA LYS A 145 -14.63 2.49 34.20
C LYS A 145 -15.74 1.67 33.54
N HIS A 146 -16.72 2.36 33.00
CA HIS A 146 -17.80 1.77 32.21
C HIS A 146 -17.49 1.90 30.72
N VAL A 147 -17.61 0.80 29.97
CA VAL A 147 -17.45 0.78 28.51
C VAL A 147 -18.75 0.36 27.84
N ARG A 148 -19.02 0.94 26.67
CA ARG A 148 -20.19 0.62 25.82
C ARG A 148 -19.90 -0.61 24.96
N ALA A 149 -20.96 -1.25 24.47
CA ALA A 149 -20.81 -2.31 23.48
C ALA A 149 -20.12 -1.79 22.20
N ASN A 150 -19.22 -2.60 21.67
CA ASN A 150 -18.36 -2.35 20.52
C ASN A 150 -17.40 -1.15 20.67
N GLN A 151 -17.20 -0.63 21.89
CA GLN A 151 -16.32 0.51 22.12
C GLN A 151 -14.85 0.13 21.84
N GLN A 152 -14.17 1.02 21.13
CA GLN A 152 -12.72 1.03 20.96
C GLN A 152 -12.11 2.06 21.92
N ALA A 153 -11.15 1.64 22.74
CA ALA A 153 -10.44 2.50 23.69
C ALA A 153 -8.97 2.09 23.82
N GLN A 154 -8.11 2.98 24.32
CA GLN A 154 -6.66 2.76 24.29
C GLN A 154 -6.17 2.29 25.65
N SER A 155 -5.57 1.11 25.68
CA SER A 155 -5.12 0.39 26.87
C SER A 155 -3.63 0.10 26.81
N ILE A 156 -3.03 -0.25 27.95
CA ILE A 156 -1.64 -0.67 28.02
C ILE A 156 -1.47 -2.01 28.75
N ALA A 157 -0.41 -2.73 28.40
CA ALA A 157 0.11 -3.88 29.12
C ALA A 157 1.62 -3.72 29.30
N TYR A 158 2.20 -4.44 30.25
CA TYR A 158 3.64 -4.44 30.48
C TYR A 158 4.22 -5.86 30.54
N SER A 159 5.48 -5.98 30.16
CA SER A 159 6.27 -7.20 30.26
C SER A 159 7.55 -6.93 31.05
N LEU A 160 7.95 -7.91 31.87
CA LEU A 160 9.19 -7.90 32.68
C LEU A 160 10.11 -9.08 32.32
N ASP A 161 9.90 -9.69 31.16
CA ASP A 161 10.66 -10.83 30.65
C ASP A 161 10.95 -10.67 29.15
N LYS A 162 11.18 -9.42 28.71
CA LYS A 162 11.48 -9.05 27.32
C LYS A 162 10.39 -9.47 26.35
N GLY A 163 9.14 -9.17 26.70
CA GLY A 163 7.97 -9.32 25.82
C GLY A 163 7.48 -10.75 25.65
N MET A 164 7.98 -11.71 26.44
CA MET A 164 7.55 -13.11 26.35
C MET A 164 6.21 -13.34 27.04
N THR A 165 5.94 -12.65 28.15
CA THR A 165 4.64 -12.62 28.81
C THR A 165 4.22 -11.18 29.11
N TRP A 166 2.91 -10.93 29.09
CA TRP A 166 2.33 -9.60 29.29
C TRP A 166 1.32 -9.60 30.42
N THR A 167 1.32 -8.52 31.20
CA THR A 167 0.30 -8.23 32.21
C THR A 167 -0.46 -6.98 31.79
N THR A 168 -1.77 -7.10 31.59
CA THR A 168 -2.65 -5.96 31.30
C THR A 168 -2.77 -5.04 32.51
N TYR A 169 -2.85 -3.73 32.29
CA TYR A 169 -2.98 -2.75 33.37
C TYR A 169 -4.43 -2.61 33.86
N ASP A 170 -5.02 -3.72 34.34
CA ASP A 170 -6.44 -3.84 34.70
C ASP A 170 -6.88 -2.80 35.75
N ALA A 171 -5.96 -2.34 36.60
CA ALA A 171 -6.24 -1.35 37.63
C ALA A 171 -6.68 0.02 37.08
N ALA A 172 -6.33 0.37 35.82
CA ALA A 172 -6.71 1.66 35.25
C ALA A 172 -7.10 1.63 33.77
N ASN A 173 -6.89 0.53 33.04
CA ASN A 173 -7.27 0.43 31.63
C ASN A 173 -8.78 0.68 31.43
N PRO A 174 -9.17 1.30 30.30
CA PRO A 174 -8.30 1.90 29.27
C PRO A 174 -7.68 3.23 29.73
N VAL A 175 -6.43 3.51 29.37
CA VAL A 175 -5.73 4.77 29.71
C VAL A 175 -6.25 5.98 28.92
N ILE A 176 -6.84 5.77 27.74
CA ILE A 176 -7.64 6.77 27.01
C ILE A 176 -9.00 6.12 26.68
N LEU A 177 -10.04 6.49 27.41
CA LEU A 177 -11.36 5.85 27.34
C LEU A 177 -12.18 6.27 26.12
N ASP A 178 -12.17 7.57 25.82
CA ASP A 178 -13.02 8.19 24.82
C ASP A 178 -12.18 9.01 23.83
N PRO A 179 -12.63 9.14 22.57
CA PRO A 179 -12.14 10.20 21.71
C PRO A 179 -12.37 11.58 22.37
N PRO A 180 -11.53 12.58 22.06
CA PRO A 180 -11.62 13.89 22.68
C PRO A 180 -12.84 14.65 22.14
N ALA A 181 -13.25 15.72 22.84
CA ALA A 181 -14.28 16.62 22.32
C ALA A 181 -13.82 17.28 21.01
N PRO A 182 -14.70 17.43 20.01
CA PRO A 182 -16.14 17.13 19.99
C PRO A 182 -16.52 15.72 19.46
N TYR A 183 -15.58 14.76 19.43
CA TYR A 183 -15.74 13.48 18.71
C TYR A 183 -16.14 12.29 19.59
N GLN A 184 -16.75 12.52 20.76
CA GLN A 184 -17.11 11.43 21.68
C GLN A 184 -18.08 10.41 21.07
N ASP A 185 -18.78 10.78 20.00
CA ASP A 185 -19.65 9.90 19.22
C ASP A 185 -18.89 8.91 18.33
N GLN A 186 -17.58 9.12 18.10
CA GLN A 186 -16.70 8.24 17.32
C GLN A 186 -16.08 7.09 18.14
N PHE A 187 -16.64 6.75 19.30
CA PHE A 187 -16.11 5.71 20.20
C PHE A 187 -16.06 4.29 19.58
N LEU A 188 -16.70 4.08 18.44
CA LEU A 188 -16.65 2.84 17.66
C LEU A 188 -15.48 2.82 16.65
N GLU A 189 -14.87 3.96 16.37
CA GLU A 189 -13.91 4.17 15.27
C GLU A 189 -12.68 4.97 15.75
N PHE A 190 -12.06 4.50 16.83
CA PHE A 190 -10.94 5.15 17.52
C PHE A 190 -9.89 4.12 17.93
N ARG A 191 -8.81 3.99 17.15
CA ARG A 191 -7.91 2.84 17.27
C ARG A 191 -6.47 3.06 16.79
N ASP A 192 -5.67 2.01 16.98
CA ASP A 192 -4.34 1.78 16.46
C ASP A 192 -3.27 2.75 17.01
N PRO A 193 -3.02 2.74 18.34
CA PRO A 193 -2.03 3.63 18.94
C PRO A 193 -0.61 3.24 18.54
N SER A 194 0.12 4.18 17.92
CA SER A 194 1.56 4.10 17.72
C SER A 194 2.29 5.01 18.72
N VAL A 195 3.07 4.39 19.61
CA VAL A 195 3.78 5.04 20.70
C VAL A 195 5.28 5.05 20.45
N PHE A 196 5.92 6.18 20.73
CA PHE A 196 7.37 6.34 20.71
C PHE A 196 7.82 7.40 21.72
N TRP A 197 9.10 7.35 22.09
CA TRP A 197 9.73 8.40 22.89
C TRP A 197 10.26 9.51 21.97
N HIS A 198 9.86 10.75 22.24
CA HIS A 198 10.36 11.92 21.53
C HIS A 198 11.46 12.59 22.36
N GLU A 199 12.72 12.42 21.91
CA GLU A 199 13.90 12.86 22.66
C GLU A 199 13.90 14.37 22.93
N ASP A 200 13.58 15.20 21.93
CA ASP A 200 13.70 16.67 22.06
C ASP A 200 12.74 17.27 23.10
N THR A 201 11.58 16.64 23.35
CA THR A 201 10.60 17.12 24.34
C THR A 201 10.58 16.29 25.62
N GLU A 202 11.35 15.19 25.67
CA GLU A 202 11.34 14.22 26.76
C GLU A 202 9.90 13.78 27.13
N ARG A 203 9.15 13.38 26.11
CA ARG A 203 7.76 12.90 26.25
C ARG A 203 7.55 11.63 25.45
N TRP A 204 6.67 10.79 25.97
CA TRP A 204 6.01 9.78 25.16
C TRP A 204 4.99 10.47 24.26
N VAL A 205 4.98 10.07 23.00
CA VAL A 205 4.00 10.50 22.00
C VAL A 205 3.21 9.28 21.57
N SER A 206 1.89 9.42 21.51
CA SER A 206 1.00 8.42 20.89
C SER A 206 0.26 9.07 19.73
N VAL A 207 0.25 8.43 18.57
CA VAL A 207 -0.60 8.80 17.44
C VAL A 207 -1.70 7.76 17.27
N ILE A 208 -2.94 8.21 17.12
CA ILE A 208 -4.13 7.34 17.17
C ILE A 208 -5.09 7.76 16.06
N SER A 209 -5.68 6.80 15.36
CA SER A 209 -6.60 7.09 14.28
C SER A 209 -8.01 7.33 14.81
N LEU A 210 -8.60 8.45 14.38
CA LEU A 210 -10.04 8.70 14.43
C LEU A 210 -10.60 8.31 13.06
N ALA A 211 -10.78 7.00 12.88
CA ALA A 211 -10.69 6.33 11.60
C ALA A 211 -11.70 6.84 10.57
N LYS A 212 -12.96 7.00 10.98
CA LYS A 212 -14.06 7.47 10.13
C LYS A 212 -13.95 8.93 9.71
N LEU A 213 -13.27 9.76 10.51
CA LEU A 213 -13.08 11.19 10.22
C LEU A 213 -11.79 11.47 9.46
N HIS A 214 -10.99 10.44 9.17
CA HIS A 214 -9.71 10.57 8.48
C HIS A 214 -8.79 11.57 9.19
N LYS A 215 -8.68 11.41 10.51
CA LYS A 215 -7.86 12.25 11.38
C LYS A 215 -6.92 11.41 12.23
N VAL A 216 -5.71 11.92 12.43
CA VAL A 216 -4.76 11.41 13.40
C VAL A 216 -4.78 12.33 14.62
N LEU A 217 -5.02 11.74 15.79
CA LEU A 217 -4.94 12.42 17.09
C LEU A 217 -3.56 12.18 17.70
N ILE A 218 -2.89 13.25 18.11
CA ILE A 218 -1.56 13.20 18.73
C ILE A 218 -1.71 13.48 20.23
N TYR A 219 -1.29 12.54 21.06
CA TYR A 219 -1.26 12.66 22.51
C TYR A 219 0.16 12.66 23.03
N THR A 220 0.39 13.29 24.19
CA THR A 220 1.66 13.24 24.90
C THR A 220 1.49 12.73 26.32
N SER A 221 2.53 12.10 26.86
CA SER A 221 2.53 11.57 28.23
C SER A 221 3.92 11.65 28.85
N HIS A 222 3.94 11.79 30.18
CA HIS A 222 5.13 11.62 31.00
C HIS A 222 5.34 10.18 31.47
N ASP A 223 4.28 9.38 31.58
CA ASP A 223 4.27 8.14 32.37
C ASP A 223 3.55 6.97 31.68
N LEU A 224 3.17 7.13 30.40
CA LEU A 224 2.42 6.20 29.56
C LEU A 224 0.99 5.89 30.06
N LYS A 225 0.59 6.45 31.19
CA LYS A 225 -0.69 6.17 31.87
C LYS A 225 -1.66 7.34 31.79
N LYS A 226 -1.15 8.57 31.82
CA LYS A 226 -1.92 9.80 31.66
C LYS A 226 -1.53 10.46 30.35
N TRP A 227 -2.52 10.74 29.51
CA TRP A 227 -2.32 11.25 28.16
C TRP A 227 -3.07 12.56 27.98
N ASP A 228 -2.36 13.57 27.50
CA ASP A 228 -2.91 14.88 27.13
C ASP A 228 -2.98 14.98 25.60
N LEU A 229 -4.15 15.34 25.06
CA LEU A 229 -4.27 15.62 23.63
C LEU A 229 -3.43 16.86 23.29
N ALA A 230 -2.53 16.72 22.34
CA ALA A 230 -1.63 17.77 21.89
C ALA A 230 -2.10 18.42 20.59
N SER A 231 -2.46 17.63 19.57
CA SER A 231 -2.98 18.15 18.30
C SER A 231 -3.74 17.12 17.48
N GLU A 232 -4.27 17.55 16.34
CA GLU A 232 -4.91 16.72 15.32
C GLU A 232 -4.26 16.98 13.96
N PHE A 233 -4.24 15.99 13.08
CA PHE A 233 -3.79 16.11 11.69
C PHE A 233 -4.80 15.46 10.73
N GLY A 234 -5.03 16.08 9.57
CA GLY A 234 -5.94 15.59 8.52
C GLY A 234 -7.36 16.16 8.59
N PRO A 235 -8.22 15.85 7.61
CA PRO A 235 -7.97 14.99 6.44
C PRO A 235 -7.09 15.65 5.37
N VAL A 236 -6.26 14.86 4.69
CA VAL A 236 -5.50 15.23 3.49
C VAL A 236 -5.28 13.98 2.63
N ASN A 237 -4.96 14.13 1.34
CA ASN A 237 -4.63 13.01 0.45
C ASN A 237 -5.77 11.97 0.34
N ALA A 238 -5.46 10.67 0.35
CA ALA A 238 -6.47 9.63 0.15
C ALA A 238 -7.36 9.47 1.38
N ILE A 239 -8.67 9.58 1.17
CA ILE A 239 -9.73 9.50 2.19
C ILE A 239 -10.90 8.60 1.74
N GLY A 240 -10.62 7.66 0.83
CA GLY A 240 -11.62 6.76 0.24
C GLY A 240 -12.16 5.67 1.19
N GLY A 241 -11.65 5.63 2.42
CA GLY A 241 -12.03 4.68 3.45
C GLY A 241 -11.38 5.03 4.78
N VAL A 242 -11.75 4.30 5.83
CA VAL A 242 -11.34 4.60 7.21
C VAL A 242 -9.82 4.59 7.33
N TRP A 243 -9.24 5.57 8.02
CA TRP A 243 -7.80 5.62 8.28
C TRP A 243 -7.43 4.67 9.43
N GLU A 244 -6.35 3.90 9.27
CA GLU A 244 -5.90 2.89 10.23
C GLU A 244 -4.37 2.90 10.35
N CYS A 245 -3.85 2.27 11.41
CA CYS A 245 -2.42 2.04 11.61
C CYS A 245 -1.51 3.28 11.41
N PRO A 246 -1.77 4.43 12.06
CA PRO A 246 -0.93 5.60 11.94
C PRO A 246 0.43 5.39 12.62
N SER A 247 1.49 5.96 12.06
CA SER A 247 2.80 6.03 12.70
C SER A 247 3.57 7.28 12.24
N ILE A 248 4.28 7.93 13.17
CA ILE A 248 5.13 9.10 12.87
C ILE A 248 6.56 8.79 13.27
N PHE A 249 7.52 9.02 12.37
CA PHE A 249 8.93 8.77 12.64
C PHE A 249 9.85 9.68 11.80
N PRO A 250 11.08 9.97 12.29
CA PRO A 250 12.06 10.74 11.55
C PRO A 250 12.83 9.85 10.57
N LEU A 251 13.26 10.44 9.45
CA LEU A 251 14.20 9.86 8.48
C LEU A 251 15.16 10.94 7.98
N SER A 252 16.42 10.56 7.79
CA SER A 252 17.42 11.42 7.17
C SER A 252 17.20 11.52 5.66
N LEU A 253 17.19 12.75 5.12
CA LEU A 253 17.08 13.03 3.70
C LEU A 253 18.44 12.88 3.02
N ASP A 254 18.49 12.08 1.95
CA ASP A 254 19.68 11.81 1.15
C ASP A 254 20.84 11.14 1.91
N GLY A 255 20.63 10.76 3.18
CA GLY A 255 21.68 10.28 4.08
C GLY A 255 22.57 11.40 4.63
N GLY A 256 22.14 12.66 4.52
CA GLY A 256 22.77 13.81 5.16
C GLY A 256 22.17 14.14 6.53
N GLU A 257 22.50 15.31 7.07
CA GLU A 257 22.04 15.77 8.40
C GLU A 257 20.59 16.30 8.39
N SER A 258 20.03 16.61 7.22
CA SER A 258 18.65 17.09 7.09
C SER A 258 17.67 15.99 7.46
N VAL A 259 16.86 16.19 8.50
CA VAL A 259 15.83 15.24 8.94
C VAL A 259 14.45 15.73 8.48
N LYS A 260 13.64 14.79 8.00
CA LYS A 260 12.20 14.98 7.79
C LYS A 260 11.43 13.94 8.58
N TRP A 261 10.22 14.30 8.97
CA TRP A 261 9.29 13.39 9.63
C TRP A 261 8.32 12.82 8.61
N VAL A 262 8.01 11.54 8.75
CA VAL A 262 7.04 10.84 7.90
C VAL A 262 5.88 10.39 8.77
N LEU A 263 4.67 10.78 8.38
CA LEU A 263 3.43 10.17 8.84
C LEU A 263 3.04 9.08 7.84
N MET A 264 3.03 7.83 8.29
CA MET A 264 2.55 6.67 7.55
C MET A 264 1.16 6.30 8.06
N LEU A 265 0.23 5.96 7.16
CA LEU A 265 -1.13 5.58 7.52
C LEU A 265 -1.77 4.66 6.47
N GLY A 266 -2.52 3.66 6.93
CA GLY A 266 -3.37 2.83 6.10
C GLY A 266 -4.74 3.47 5.87
N LEU A 267 -5.42 3.07 4.79
CA LEU A 267 -6.86 3.21 4.68
C LEU A 267 -7.56 1.99 4.05
N ASN A 268 -8.82 1.77 4.43
CA ASN A 268 -9.65 0.71 3.87
C ASN A 268 -11.14 1.13 3.70
N PRO A 269 -11.74 0.98 2.50
CA PRO A 269 -11.08 0.79 1.21
C PRO A 269 -10.38 2.08 0.74
N GLY A 270 -10.07 2.20 -0.56
CA GLY A 270 -9.49 3.40 -1.15
C GLY A 270 -7.97 3.36 -1.25
N GLY A 271 -7.38 2.16 -1.37
CA GLY A 271 -5.96 1.97 -1.67
C GLY A 271 -5.50 2.58 -3.02
N PRO A 272 -4.26 2.26 -3.45
CA PRO A 272 -3.64 2.85 -4.63
C PRO A 272 -4.49 2.75 -5.91
N PRO A 273 -4.33 3.68 -6.87
CA PRO A 273 -4.98 3.60 -8.18
C PRO A 273 -4.77 2.24 -8.85
N GLY A 274 -5.84 1.68 -9.41
CA GLY A 274 -5.85 0.35 -10.02
C GLY A 274 -6.09 -0.80 -9.03
N THR A 275 -6.18 -0.52 -7.72
CA THR A 275 -6.55 -1.50 -6.70
C THR A 275 -8.00 -1.30 -6.23
N VAL A 276 -8.58 -2.35 -5.64
CA VAL A 276 -9.84 -2.30 -4.88
C VAL A 276 -9.54 -2.81 -3.48
N GLY A 277 -9.99 -2.08 -2.45
CA GLY A 277 -9.77 -2.43 -1.06
C GLY A 277 -8.69 -1.58 -0.38
N SER A 278 -7.92 -2.21 0.49
CA SER A 278 -7.02 -1.53 1.44
C SER A 278 -5.66 -1.15 0.85
N GLY A 279 -5.01 -0.13 1.42
CA GLY A 279 -3.65 0.26 1.03
C GLY A 279 -2.97 1.22 2.02
N THR A 280 -1.69 1.51 1.80
CA THR A 280 -0.89 2.34 2.73
C THR A 280 -0.35 3.58 2.03
N GLN A 281 -0.62 4.75 2.61
CA GLN A 281 -0.10 6.04 2.15
C GLN A 281 0.90 6.63 3.17
N TYR A 282 1.62 7.68 2.76
CA TYR A 282 2.48 8.46 3.63
C TYR A 282 2.42 9.96 3.31
N ILE A 283 2.85 10.77 4.28
CA ILE A 283 3.01 12.21 4.19
C ILE A 283 4.37 12.57 4.80
N VAL A 284 5.15 13.37 4.07
CA VAL A 284 6.43 13.94 4.51
C VAL A 284 6.17 15.33 5.09
N GLY A 285 6.83 15.65 6.19
CA GLY A 285 6.66 16.90 6.89
C GLY A 285 7.67 17.08 8.02
N ASN A 286 7.25 17.78 9.06
CA ASN A 286 8.04 18.06 10.25
C ASN A 286 7.20 17.79 11.49
N PHE A 287 7.82 17.36 12.58
CA PHE A 287 7.16 17.11 13.86
C PHE A 287 7.96 17.79 14.97
N ASN A 288 7.27 18.50 15.86
CA ASN A 288 7.91 19.26 16.96
C ASN A 288 7.68 18.63 18.34
N GLY A 289 7.24 17.36 18.39
CA GLY A 289 6.83 16.67 19.62
C GLY A 289 5.34 16.80 19.97
N THR A 290 4.60 17.72 19.33
CA THR A 290 3.17 17.93 19.59
C THR A 290 2.32 18.02 18.32
N THR A 291 2.86 18.60 17.25
CA THR A 291 2.15 18.85 15.99
C THR A 291 2.96 18.35 14.81
N PHE A 292 2.31 17.60 13.91
CA PHE A 292 2.84 17.24 12.61
C PHE A 292 2.39 18.26 11.56
N THR A 293 3.34 18.84 10.83
CA THR A 293 3.07 19.78 9.74
C THR A 293 3.58 19.20 8.43
N ALA A 294 2.65 18.91 7.52
CA ALA A 294 2.97 18.35 6.21
C ALA A 294 3.73 19.37 5.34
N ASP A 295 4.72 18.90 4.59
CA ASP A 295 5.32 19.70 3.52
C ASP A 295 4.28 19.86 2.39
N SER A 296 4.21 21.05 1.79
CA SER A 296 3.19 21.37 0.79
C SER A 296 3.21 20.44 -0.42
N ASN A 297 4.39 19.98 -0.84
CA ASN A 297 4.56 19.04 -1.95
C ASN A 297 4.29 17.57 -1.57
N SER A 298 3.90 17.29 -0.32
CA SER A 298 3.47 15.97 0.14
C SER A 298 1.96 15.87 0.33
N VAL A 299 1.24 16.99 0.20
CA VAL A 299 -0.22 17.06 0.20
C VAL A 299 -0.72 17.16 -1.24
N TYR A 300 -1.70 16.34 -1.57
CA TYR A 300 -2.41 16.31 -2.84
C TYR A 300 -3.87 16.59 -2.57
N ASP A 301 -4.32 17.75 -3.03
CA ASP A 301 -5.71 18.21 -2.99
C ASP A 301 -6.42 18.03 -4.35
N GLY A 302 -5.76 17.38 -5.31
CA GLY A 302 -6.24 17.25 -6.68
C GLY A 302 -6.11 18.54 -7.51
N SER A 303 -5.35 19.55 -7.06
CA SER A 303 -5.22 20.87 -7.71
C SER A 303 -4.58 20.84 -9.11
N GLY A 304 -4.13 19.70 -9.63
CA GLY A 304 -3.40 19.65 -10.89
C GLY A 304 -1.99 20.26 -10.77
N PRO A 305 -1.33 20.60 -11.90
CA PRO A 305 0.02 21.14 -11.90
C PRO A 305 0.08 22.53 -11.25
N THR A 306 1.02 22.74 -10.34
CA THR A 306 1.14 24.00 -9.56
C THR A 306 1.56 25.22 -10.39
N ASP A 307 2.16 25.02 -11.57
CA ASP A 307 2.52 26.06 -12.54
C ASP A 307 1.49 26.16 -13.69
N GLY A 308 0.33 25.54 -13.54
CA GLY A 308 -0.74 25.52 -14.54
C GLY A 308 -1.29 26.90 -14.86
N ILE A 309 -1.34 27.22 -16.15
CA ILE A 309 -2.11 28.34 -16.69
C ILE A 309 -3.41 27.75 -17.22
N THR A 310 -4.53 28.01 -16.55
CA THR A 310 -5.85 27.55 -16.98
C THR A 310 -6.21 28.16 -18.33
N PHE A 311 -6.50 27.29 -19.29
CA PHE A 311 -7.03 27.61 -20.61
C PHE A 311 -8.57 27.59 -20.60
N GLU A 312 -9.15 26.61 -19.93
CA GLU A 312 -10.60 26.46 -19.77
C GLU A 312 -10.91 25.67 -18.49
N ASP A 313 -11.73 26.23 -17.60
CA ASP A 313 -12.22 25.63 -16.36
C ASP A 313 -13.71 25.27 -16.41
N PHE A 314 -14.41 25.62 -17.49
CA PHE A 314 -15.85 25.44 -17.65
C PHE A 314 -16.70 25.99 -16.50
N GLU A 315 -16.20 27.01 -15.78
CA GLU A 315 -16.97 27.70 -14.76
C GLU A 315 -17.78 28.87 -15.35
N GLY A 316 -18.94 29.14 -14.72
CA GLY A 316 -19.88 30.19 -15.07
C GLY A 316 -21.07 29.72 -15.93
N ASP A 317 -22.14 30.54 -15.97
CA ASP A 317 -23.40 30.19 -16.66
C ASP A 317 -23.41 30.58 -18.16
N GLU A 318 -22.32 31.16 -18.69
CA GLU A 318 -22.22 31.58 -20.09
C GLU A 318 -22.26 30.37 -21.06
N THR A 319 -22.84 30.57 -22.25
CA THR A 319 -22.83 29.52 -23.28
C THR A 319 -21.40 29.25 -23.76
N LEU A 320 -21.14 28.02 -24.20
CA LEU A 320 -19.84 27.61 -24.74
C LEU A 320 -19.39 28.52 -25.90
N ALA A 321 -20.34 28.99 -26.71
CA ALA A 321 -20.07 29.94 -27.79
C ALA A 321 -19.66 31.33 -27.28
N ALA A 322 -20.28 31.84 -26.21
CA ALA A 322 -19.89 33.10 -25.59
C ALA A 322 -18.47 33.04 -24.99
N ARG A 323 -18.10 31.87 -24.48
CA ARG A 323 -16.75 31.53 -24.01
C ARG A 323 -15.70 31.37 -25.14
N GLY A 324 -16.13 31.46 -26.39
CA GLY A 324 -15.24 31.46 -27.56
C GLY A 324 -15.03 30.10 -28.21
N TRP A 325 -15.81 29.09 -27.85
CA TRP A 325 -15.85 27.80 -28.56
C TRP A 325 -16.73 27.87 -29.80
N THR A 326 -16.31 27.22 -30.88
CA THR A 326 -17.19 26.97 -32.03
C THR A 326 -17.91 25.65 -31.79
N THR A 327 -19.22 25.70 -31.62
CA THR A 327 -20.06 24.53 -31.30
C THR A 327 -20.82 24.02 -32.52
N THR A 328 -20.97 22.71 -32.65
CA THR A 328 -21.84 22.06 -33.65
C THR A 328 -22.80 21.07 -33.00
N GLY A 329 -23.82 20.64 -33.75
CA GLY A 329 -24.80 19.67 -33.26
C GLY A 329 -25.55 20.14 -32.02
N ASP A 330 -25.69 19.25 -31.05
CA ASP A 330 -26.42 19.46 -29.81
C ASP A 330 -25.69 20.39 -28.82
N PHE A 331 -24.42 20.71 -29.05
CA PHE A 331 -23.71 21.73 -28.24
C PHE A 331 -24.09 23.16 -28.61
N VAL A 332 -24.84 23.39 -29.69
CA VAL A 332 -25.26 24.74 -30.09
C VAL A 332 -26.20 25.32 -29.04
N GLY A 333 -25.72 26.35 -28.35
CA GLY A 333 -26.46 27.04 -27.28
C GLY A 333 -26.31 26.38 -25.89
N ALA A 334 -25.52 25.32 -25.77
CA ALA A 334 -25.24 24.69 -24.48
C ALA A 334 -24.29 25.55 -23.62
N SER A 335 -24.42 25.39 -22.30
CA SER A 335 -23.53 25.92 -21.27
C SER A 335 -22.93 24.75 -20.48
N PRO A 336 -21.83 24.96 -19.73
CA PRO A 336 -21.33 23.98 -18.78
C PRO A 336 -22.42 23.44 -17.84
N ALA A 337 -22.32 22.16 -17.46
CA ALA A 337 -23.26 21.51 -16.57
C ALA A 337 -22.83 21.66 -15.11
N LYS A 338 -23.78 21.72 -14.18
CA LYS A 338 -23.53 21.75 -12.72
C LYS A 338 -23.32 20.34 -12.17
N GLY A 339 -22.31 19.63 -12.68
CA GLY A 339 -22.01 18.24 -12.34
C GLY A 339 -22.86 17.22 -13.13
N THR A 340 -23.46 16.29 -12.39
CA THR A 340 -24.28 15.19 -12.93
C THR A 340 -25.55 15.71 -13.62
N ILE A 341 -25.83 15.20 -14.82
CA ILE A 341 -27.10 15.44 -15.54
C ILE A 341 -28.11 14.33 -15.22
N ASP A 342 -29.41 14.65 -15.20
CA ASP A 342 -30.47 13.67 -14.94
C ASP A 342 -30.37 12.46 -15.88
N GLY A 343 -30.40 11.25 -15.29
CA GLY A 343 -30.27 9.99 -16.02
C GLY A 343 -28.83 9.50 -16.21
N GLN A 344 -27.83 10.28 -15.81
CA GLN A 344 -26.43 9.91 -15.78
C GLN A 344 -26.06 9.24 -14.45
N ASN A 345 -24.99 8.45 -14.45
CA ASN A 345 -24.35 8.02 -13.21
C ASN A 345 -23.67 9.24 -12.53
N THR A 346 -23.34 9.13 -11.23
CA THR A 346 -22.77 10.28 -10.49
C THR A 346 -21.41 10.68 -11.04
N VAL A 347 -21.30 11.93 -11.50
CA VAL A 347 -20.06 12.52 -12.01
C VAL A 347 -19.21 13.03 -10.85
N THR A 348 -17.92 12.65 -10.86
CA THR A 348 -16.96 13.00 -9.80
C THR A 348 -15.60 13.33 -10.42
N GLY A 349 -14.67 13.89 -9.64
CA GLY A 349 -13.29 14.15 -10.11
C GLY A 349 -13.10 15.40 -10.96
N PHE A 350 -14.16 16.14 -11.28
CA PHE A 350 -14.07 17.51 -11.81
C PHE A 350 -13.79 18.49 -10.67
N LYS A 351 -13.28 19.68 -11.02
CA LYS A 351 -12.99 20.78 -10.12
C LYS A 351 -14.08 21.83 -10.16
N GLY A 352 -14.10 22.65 -9.10
CA GLY A 352 -15.09 23.72 -8.99
C GLY A 352 -16.50 23.16 -8.84
N THR A 353 -17.45 23.72 -9.58
CA THR A 353 -18.87 23.40 -9.49
C THR A 353 -19.48 22.99 -10.83
N GLN A 354 -18.76 23.18 -11.94
CA GLN A 354 -19.23 22.93 -13.29
C GLN A 354 -18.18 22.21 -14.13
N LEU A 355 -18.62 21.64 -15.25
CA LEU A 355 -17.76 20.97 -16.22
C LEU A 355 -18.41 21.00 -17.62
N LEU A 356 -17.64 20.67 -18.65
CA LEU A 356 -18.25 20.23 -19.90
C LEU A 356 -18.76 18.80 -19.72
N ASN A 357 -20.06 18.61 -19.90
CA ASN A 357 -20.71 17.31 -19.85
C ASN A 357 -21.55 17.15 -21.11
N SER A 358 -21.19 16.19 -21.98
CA SER A 358 -21.93 15.97 -23.22
C SER A 358 -23.16 15.08 -23.06
N PHE A 359 -23.54 14.66 -21.85
CA PHE A 359 -24.74 13.84 -21.60
C PHE A 359 -26.06 14.66 -21.68
N LEU A 360 -26.10 15.75 -22.46
CA LEU A 360 -27.20 16.72 -22.52
C LEU A 360 -28.56 16.08 -22.86
N ASN A 361 -28.57 15.13 -23.80
CA ASN A 361 -29.74 14.35 -24.20
C ASN A 361 -29.53 12.85 -23.89
N GLY A 362 -28.87 12.56 -22.78
CA GLY A 362 -28.31 11.24 -22.52
C GLY A 362 -27.13 10.93 -23.45
N ASP A 363 -26.89 9.64 -23.67
CA ASP A 363 -25.89 9.15 -24.62
C ASP A 363 -26.25 9.45 -26.09
N ALA A 364 -27.36 10.14 -26.39
CA ALA A 364 -27.76 10.47 -27.76
C ALA A 364 -27.18 11.79 -28.28
N THR A 365 -26.53 12.58 -27.42
CA THR A 365 -25.93 13.86 -27.79
C THR A 365 -24.86 13.67 -28.85
N THR A 366 -24.84 14.53 -29.87
CA THR A 366 -23.75 14.57 -30.85
C THR A 366 -23.35 16.01 -31.20
N GLY A 367 -22.07 16.22 -31.47
CA GLY A 367 -21.53 17.50 -31.90
C GLY A 367 -20.05 17.65 -31.56
N THR A 368 -19.55 18.85 -31.80
CA THR A 368 -18.15 19.21 -31.49
C THR A 368 -18.06 20.58 -30.84
N LEU A 369 -17.01 20.77 -30.04
CA LEU A 369 -16.53 22.06 -29.59
C LEU A 369 -15.11 22.26 -30.12
N THR A 370 -14.85 23.36 -30.80
CA THR A 370 -13.50 23.72 -31.26
C THR A 370 -13.06 25.04 -30.65
N SER A 371 -11.90 25.06 -30.00
CA SER A 371 -11.35 26.26 -29.37
C SER A 371 -10.86 27.27 -30.41
N LYS A 372 -10.62 28.51 -29.99
CA LYS A 372 -9.76 29.42 -30.76
C LYS A 372 -8.34 28.86 -30.87
N PRO A 373 -7.60 29.19 -31.94
CA PRO A 373 -6.19 28.84 -32.03
C PRO A 373 -5.37 29.50 -30.92
N PHE A 374 -4.39 28.77 -30.40
CA PHE A 374 -3.42 29.26 -29.41
C PHE A 374 -2.00 28.85 -29.80
N GLU A 375 -1.00 29.53 -29.25
CA GLU A 375 0.40 29.13 -29.37
C GLU A 375 0.75 28.10 -28.28
N ILE A 376 1.33 26.98 -28.68
CA ILE A 376 1.83 25.95 -27.76
C ILE A 376 3.14 26.47 -27.16
N SER A 377 3.09 26.99 -25.95
CA SER A 377 4.26 27.58 -25.27
C SER A 377 4.84 26.70 -24.16
N GLN A 378 3.99 25.93 -23.47
CA GLN A 378 4.40 25.06 -22.36
C GLN A 378 4.63 23.62 -22.83
N ARG A 379 5.38 22.84 -22.04
CA ARG A 379 5.70 21.45 -22.37
C ARG A 379 4.48 20.52 -22.34
N TYR A 380 3.53 20.75 -21.46
CA TYR A 380 2.36 19.90 -21.26
C TYR A 380 1.05 20.66 -21.48
N ILE A 381 0.09 19.97 -22.06
CA ILE A 381 -1.33 20.30 -21.97
C ILE A 381 -1.96 19.25 -21.05
N ASN A 382 -2.58 19.70 -19.96
CA ASN A 382 -3.24 18.88 -18.95
C ASN A 382 -4.74 19.15 -18.98
N PHE A 383 -5.56 18.14 -18.74
CA PHE A 383 -7.01 18.28 -18.63
C PHE A 383 -7.59 17.10 -17.85
N LEU A 384 -8.74 17.31 -17.21
CA LEU A 384 -9.56 16.26 -16.63
C LEU A 384 -10.48 15.70 -17.72
N VAL A 385 -10.58 14.37 -17.81
CA VAL A 385 -11.48 13.70 -18.75
C VAL A 385 -12.13 12.46 -18.13
N GLY A 386 -13.42 12.27 -18.43
CA GLY A 386 -14.24 11.11 -18.10
C GLY A 386 -15.21 10.80 -19.24
N GLY A 387 -16.16 9.90 -19.02
CA GLY A 387 -17.11 9.40 -20.02
C GLY A 387 -16.55 8.23 -20.84
N GLY A 388 -17.02 8.10 -22.08
CA GLY A 388 -16.73 6.98 -22.97
C GLY A 388 -15.27 6.89 -23.43
N SER A 389 -14.85 5.68 -23.76
CA SER A 389 -13.46 5.32 -24.09
C SER A 389 -13.09 5.39 -25.58
N ASN A 390 -14.04 5.70 -26.46
CA ASN A 390 -13.82 5.63 -27.91
C ASN A 390 -13.18 6.91 -28.47
N THR A 391 -11.86 6.89 -28.58
CA THR A 391 -11.04 7.99 -29.15
C THR A 391 -11.41 8.45 -30.57
N ASN A 392 -12.22 7.71 -31.33
CA ASN A 392 -12.67 8.13 -32.66
C ASN A 392 -13.98 8.93 -32.64
N THR A 393 -14.78 8.79 -31.59
CA THR A 393 -16.15 9.32 -31.53
C THR A 393 -16.42 10.17 -30.30
N THR A 394 -15.80 9.87 -29.15
CA THR A 394 -15.95 10.59 -27.89
C THR A 394 -14.55 10.94 -27.37
N ALA A 395 -14.05 12.12 -27.73
CA ALA A 395 -12.64 12.44 -27.50
C ALA A 395 -12.35 13.94 -27.38
N ILE A 396 -11.30 14.26 -26.63
CA ILE A 396 -10.59 15.55 -26.71
C ILE A 396 -9.33 15.38 -27.57
N GLN A 397 -9.06 16.35 -28.43
CA GLN A 397 -7.98 16.33 -29.41
C GLN A 397 -7.18 17.64 -29.43
N LEU A 398 -5.87 17.54 -29.57
CA LEU A 398 -5.02 18.65 -30.01
C LEU A 398 -4.83 18.57 -31.52
N LYS A 399 -5.28 19.59 -32.24
CA LYS A 399 -5.06 19.71 -33.68
C LYS A 399 -3.99 20.75 -34.00
N VAL A 400 -3.07 20.40 -34.90
CA VAL A 400 -2.08 21.32 -35.49
C VAL A 400 -2.21 21.22 -37.01
N ASN A 401 -2.35 22.36 -37.69
CA ASN A 401 -2.65 22.40 -39.14
C ASN A 401 -3.86 21.55 -39.55
N GLY A 402 -4.89 21.49 -38.69
CA GLY A 402 -6.12 20.72 -38.93
C GLY A 402 -6.00 19.20 -38.72
N GLN A 403 -4.81 18.68 -38.41
CA GLN A 403 -4.60 17.26 -38.11
C GLN A 403 -4.55 17.03 -36.60
N ALA A 404 -5.24 15.99 -36.12
CA ALA A 404 -5.16 15.56 -34.73
C ALA A 404 -3.77 14.96 -34.46
N ILE A 405 -3.01 15.59 -33.57
CA ILE A 405 -1.66 15.15 -33.18
C ILE A 405 -1.72 14.36 -31.86
N HIS A 406 -2.60 14.77 -30.96
CA HIS A 406 -2.93 14.04 -29.74
C HIS A 406 -4.44 13.86 -29.63
N THR A 407 -4.85 12.72 -29.08
CA THR A 407 -6.25 12.35 -28.87
C THR A 407 -6.36 11.59 -27.55
N SER A 408 -7.38 11.88 -26.76
CA SER A 408 -7.70 11.16 -25.52
C SER A 408 -9.21 11.10 -25.32
N ALA A 409 -9.66 10.10 -24.57
CA ALA A 409 -11.05 9.86 -24.25
C ALA A 409 -11.15 9.51 -22.76
N GLY A 410 -12.37 9.34 -22.25
CA GLY A 410 -12.60 8.75 -20.93
C GLY A 410 -12.24 7.27 -20.90
N SER A 411 -12.71 6.57 -19.88
CA SER A 411 -12.44 5.14 -19.68
C SER A 411 -13.71 4.36 -19.34
N ASP A 412 -14.84 4.77 -19.94
CA ASP A 412 -16.18 4.30 -19.60
C ASP A 412 -16.44 4.50 -18.08
N SER A 413 -16.19 5.73 -17.61
CA SER A 413 -16.28 6.13 -16.20
C SER A 413 -16.75 7.57 -16.04
N GLU A 414 -17.66 7.82 -15.09
CA GLU A 414 -18.10 9.19 -14.73
C GLU A 414 -17.10 9.94 -13.83
N THR A 415 -16.02 9.29 -13.41
CA THR A 415 -14.96 9.95 -12.65
C THR A 415 -13.95 10.54 -13.60
N LEU A 416 -13.83 11.87 -13.63
CA LEU A 416 -12.80 12.53 -14.41
C LEU A 416 -11.42 12.29 -13.79
N SER A 417 -10.43 12.09 -14.64
CA SER A 417 -9.03 11.92 -14.27
C SER A 417 -8.13 12.79 -15.13
N TRP A 418 -7.03 13.27 -14.56
CA TRP A 418 -6.00 14.02 -15.26
C TRP A 418 -5.38 13.19 -16.37
N VAL A 419 -5.36 13.78 -17.55
CA VAL A 419 -4.60 13.34 -18.71
C VAL A 419 -3.65 14.47 -19.09
N SER A 420 -2.46 14.08 -19.58
CA SER A 420 -1.42 15.01 -19.99
C SER A 420 -0.82 14.62 -21.32
N TRP A 421 -0.69 15.58 -22.23
CA TRP A 421 0.06 15.43 -23.47
C TRP A 421 1.40 16.13 -23.36
N ASP A 422 2.51 15.41 -23.58
CA ASP A 422 3.82 16.04 -23.81
C ASP A 422 3.85 16.62 -25.23
N VAL A 423 3.77 17.94 -25.32
CA VAL A 423 3.72 18.72 -26.55
C VAL A 423 5.02 19.48 -26.79
N SER A 424 6.12 19.09 -26.12
CA SER A 424 7.45 19.72 -26.30
C SER A 424 7.88 19.81 -27.77
N ALA A 425 7.62 18.77 -28.56
CA ALA A 425 7.93 18.73 -29.99
C ALA A 425 7.08 19.70 -30.85
N LEU A 426 6.04 20.29 -30.27
CA LEU A 426 5.11 21.22 -30.90
C LEU A 426 5.27 22.66 -30.40
N GLN A 427 6.20 22.94 -29.48
CA GLN A 427 6.40 24.29 -28.95
C GLN A 427 6.67 25.32 -30.06
N GLY A 428 6.02 26.48 -29.95
CA GLY A 428 6.02 27.55 -30.94
C GLY A 428 5.09 27.35 -32.13
N LYS A 429 4.37 26.22 -32.21
CA LYS A 429 3.33 26.01 -33.23
C LYS A 429 1.97 26.50 -32.76
N SER A 430 1.11 26.82 -33.72
CA SER A 430 -0.31 27.10 -33.45
C SER A 430 -1.12 25.81 -33.39
N GLY A 431 -1.96 25.67 -32.38
CA GLY A 431 -2.86 24.53 -32.20
C GLY A 431 -4.27 24.94 -31.79
N THR A 432 -5.21 24.02 -31.90
CA THR A 432 -6.60 24.14 -31.43
C THR A 432 -6.98 22.89 -30.65
N ILE A 433 -7.79 23.04 -29.60
CA ILE A 433 -8.42 21.91 -28.92
C ILE A 433 -9.78 21.65 -29.58
N GLU A 434 -10.06 20.39 -29.88
CA GLU A 434 -11.37 19.95 -30.32
C GLU A 434 -11.90 18.86 -29.40
N ILE A 435 -13.12 19.03 -28.90
CA ILE A 435 -13.85 18.02 -28.13
C ILE A 435 -14.96 17.51 -29.02
N ILE A 436 -15.07 16.19 -29.14
CA ILE A 436 -15.93 15.49 -30.08
C ILE A 436 -16.82 14.55 -29.29
N ASP A 437 -18.11 14.58 -29.60
CA ASP A 437 -19.05 13.54 -29.25
C ASP A 437 -19.87 13.16 -30.49
N ASN A 438 -19.70 11.96 -31.01
CA ASN A 438 -20.40 11.42 -32.17
C ASN A 438 -20.91 10.00 -31.90
N ALA A 439 -20.88 9.54 -30.64
CA ALA A 439 -21.31 8.21 -30.27
C ALA A 439 -22.73 8.26 -29.71
N THR A 440 -23.56 7.28 -30.07
CA THR A 440 -24.96 7.20 -29.61
C THR A 440 -25.31 5.92 -28.84
N GLY A 441 -24.30 5.10 -28.55
CA GLY A 441 -24.43 3.87 -27.77
C GLY A 441 -24.18 4.11 -26.28
N GLY A 442 -24.20 3.06 -25.45
CA GLY A 442 -23.84 3.20 -24.03
C GLY A 442 -22.45 3.81 -23.88
N TRP A 443 -22.30 4.77 -22.97
CA TRP A 443 -21.11 5.63 -22.83
C TRP A 443 -20.85 6.54 -24.04
N GLY A 444 -21.91 6.90 -24.76
CA GLY A 444 -21.93 7.87 -25.84
C GLY A 444 -21.87 9.31 -25.34
N HIS A 445 -20.93 9.60 -24.44
CA HIS A 445 -20.69 10.94 -23.92
C HIS A 445 -19.23 11.10 -23.46
N ILE A 446 -18.80 12.35 -23.25
CA ILE A 446 -17.51 12.73 -22.70
C ILE A 446 -17.70 13.86 -21.68
N ASN A 447 -16.97 13.74 -20.57
CA ASN A 447 -16.88 14.79 -19.56
C ASN A 447 -15.46 15.39 -19.62
N VAL A 448 -15.34 16.72 -19.66
CA VAL A 448 -14.04 17.41 -19.70
C VAL A 448 -14.03 18.58 -18.72
N ASP A 449 -12.92 18.75 -18.03
CA ASP A 449 -12.72 19.87 -17.11
C ASP A 449 -11.24 20.32 -17.01
N GLU A 450 -10.98 21.51 -16.47
CA GLU A 450 -9.67 22.08 -16.14
C GLU A 450 -8.57 21.83 -17.18
N ILE A 451 -8.78 22.35 -18.39
CA ILE A 451 -7.74 22.38 -19.43
C ILE A 451 -6.71 23.43 -19.04
N SER A 452 -5.45 23.04 -18.89
CA SER A 452 -4.35 23.91 -18.45
C SER A 452 -3.04 23.63 -19.19
N PHE A 453 -2.21 24.66 -19.34
CA PHE A 453 -0.88 24.58 -19.94
C PHE A 453 0.19 24.73 -18.86
N SER A 454 1.19 23.86 -18.85
CA SER A 454 2.16 23.77 -17.75
C SER A 454 3.48 23.11 -18.19
N ASN A 455 4.59 23.38 -17.49
CA ASN A 455 5.83 22.62 -17.68
C ASN A 455 5.88 21.32 -16.85
N MET A 456 4.85 21.09 -16.05
CA MET A 456 4.64 19.91 -15.23
C MET A 456 3.49 19.06 -15.80
N ARG A 457 3.68 17.75 -15.71
CA ARG A 457 2.61 16.78 -15.97
C ARG A 457 1.63 16.82 -14.81
N ALA A 458 0.33 16.94 -15.09
CA ALA A 458 -0.69 16.67 -14.07
C ALA A 458 -0.59 15.21 -13.62
N ASN A 459 -0.84 14.97 -12.33
CA ASN A 459 -0.87 13.62 -11.78
C ASN A 459 -2.26 13.32 -11.24
N ASN A 460 -2.71 12.08 -11.43
CA ASN A 460 -3.83 11.51 -10.67
C ASN A 460 -3.38 11.03 -9.29
N GLN A 461 -2.24 11.54 -8.83
CA GLN A 461 -1.70 11.14 -7.56
C GLN A 461 -2.49 11.88 -6.49
N VAL A 462 -3.40 11.15 -5.84
CA VAL A 462 -4.20 11.67 -4.74
C VAL A 462 -3.53 11.44 -3.37
N ALA A 463 -2.40 10.73 -3.34
CA ALA A 463 -1.62 10.46 -2.14
C ALA A 463 -0.19 10.03 -2.48
N ASN A 464 0.75 10.13 -1.53
CA ASN A 464 2.00 9.38 -1.63
C ASN A 464 1.72 7.93 -1.20
N TRP A 465 1.72 6.98 -2.14
CA TRP A 465 1.54 5.57 -1.81
C TRP A 465 2.85 4.96 -1.35
N LEU A 466 2.83 4.27 -0.21
CA LEU A 466 4.00 3.53 0.27
C LEU A 466 4.20 2.27 -0.58
N ASP A 467 3.13 1.66 -1.04
CA ASP A 467 3.15 0.57 -2.03
C ASP A 467 1.98 0.77 -2.98
N TRP A 468 2.18 0.46 -4.26
CA TRP A 468 1.17 0.62 -5.31
C TRP A 468 0.42 -0.69 -5.63
N GLY A 469 0.78 -1.79 -4.96
CA GLY A 469 0.09 -3.07 -5.09
C GLY A 469 -1.08 -3.19 -4.12
N PRO A 470 -1.94 -4.20 -4.33
CA PRO A 470 -3.13 -4.43 -3.51
C PRO A 470 -2.82 -5.06 -2.15
N ASP A 471 -1.66 -5.68 -1.95
CA ASP A 471 -1.37 -6.56 -0.80
C ASP A 471 -0.30 -5.98 0.13
N PHE A 472 -0.41 -4.70 0.50
CA PHE A 472 0.49 -4.04 1.44
C PHE A 472 -0.31 -3.11 2.38
N TYR A 473 -0.75 -3.64 3.51
CA TYR A 473 -1.63 -2.94 4.45
C TYR A 473 -1.16 -3.00 5.90
N ALA A 474 -1.69 -2.12 6.73
CA ALA A 474 -1.38 -2.04 8.16
C ALA A 474 0.13 -1.97 8.44
N ALA A 475 0.88 -1.26 7.59
CA ALA A 475 2.33 -1.18 7.73
C ALA A 475 2.70 -0.49 9.04
N LEU A 476 3.60 -1.10 9.82
CA LEU A 476 4.17 -0.51 11.03
C LEU A 476 5.70 -0.63 11.03
N GLY A 477 6.36 0.25 11.78
CA GLY A 477 7.81 0.24 11.95
C GLY A 477 8.27 -0.33 13.29
N TRP A 478 9.46 -0.95 13.30
CA TRP A 478 10.09 -1.38 14.54
C TRP A 478 10.55 -0.20 15.39
N ASN A 479 10.12 -0.16 16.65
CA ASN A 479 10.75 0.63 17.71
C ASN A 479 12.08 0.00 18.14
N GLY A 480 12.93 0.77 18.81
CA GLY A 480 14.26 0.33 19.29
C GLY A 480 15.34 0.28 18.21
N LEU A 481 15.00 0.55 16.94
CA LEU A 481 15.97 0.77 15.88
C LEU A 481 16.49 2.21 15.88
N ARG A 482 17.72 2.39 15.38
CA ARG A 482 18.26 3.72 15.09
C ARG A 482 17.42 4.38 13.99
N GLN A 483 17.40 5.71 13.97
CA GLN A 483 16.67 6.50 12.98
C GLN A 483 16.92 6.01 11.54
N ASP A 484 18.19 5.86 11.16
CA ASP A 484 18.57 5.45 9.79
C ASP A 484 18.47 3.95 9.55
N ASP A 485 18.09 3.14 10.55
CA ASP A 485 17.81 1.71 10.41
C ASP A 485 16.30 1.41 10.33
N ARG A 486 15.46 2.46 10.23
CA ARG A 486 14.00 2.35 10.21
C ARG A 486 13.56 1.26 9.24
N THR A 487 12.97 0.22 9.80
CA THR A 487 12.46 -0.92 9.06
C THR A 487 10.97 -1.05 9.33
N VAL A 488 10.18 -1.35 8.30
CA VAL A 488 8.74 -1.61 8.40
C VAL A 488 8.39 -3.00 7.89
N ILE A 489 7.25 -3.51 8.30
CA ILE A 489 6.62 -4.70 7.73
C ILE A 489 5.12 -4.43 7.64
N ALA A 490 4.45 -5.07 6.69
CA ALA A 490 3.02 -4.90 6.47
C ALA A 490 2.33 -6.27 6.38
N TRP A 491 1.02 -6.26 6.58
CA TRP A 491 0.16 -7.38 6.26
C TRP A 491 0.09 -7.55 4.73
N MET A 492 0.53 -8.71 4.24
CA MET A 492 0.57 -9.04 2.82
C MET A 492 -0.75 -9.68 2.37
N ASN A 493 -1.81 -8.88 2.41
CA ASN A 493 -3.17 -9.26 2.01
C ASN A 493 -4.01 -7.98 1.83
N ASN A 494 -5.29 -8.14 1.50
CA ASN A 494 -6.23 -7.04 1.32
C ASN A 494 -7.58 -7.36 1.96
N TRP A 495 -8.21 -6.40 2.64
CA TRP A 495 -9.53 -6.60 3.24
C TRP A 495 -10.64 -6.98 2.23
N GLN A 496 -10.49 -6.62 0.95
CA GLN A 496 -11.44 -6.96 -0.11
C GLN A 496 -11.66 -8.48 -0.25
N TYR A 497 -10.58 -9.26 -0.24
CA TYR A 497 -10.60 -10.71 -0.50
C TYR A 497 -9.86 -11.54 0.55
N GLY A 498 -9.30 -10.90 1.57
CA GLY A 498 -8.36 -11.53 2.48
C GLY A 498 -8.94 -12.70 3.25
N ALA A 499 -10.25 -12.67 3.53
CA ALA A 499 -11.00 -13.76 4.18
C ALA A 499 -11.21 -15.00 3.30
N THR A 500 -11.06 -14.88 1.98
CA THR A 500 -11.40 -15.93 1.01
C THR A 500 -10.20 -16.48 0.23
N ILE A 501 -8.97 -16.02 0.52
CA ILE A 501 -7.78 -16.58 -0.11
C ILE A 501 -7.67 -18.09 0.14
N PRO A 502 -7.20 -18.88 -0.85
CA PRO A 502 -7.29 -20.34 -0.83
C PRO A 502 -6.13 -21.00 -0.05
N THR A 503 -5.92 -20.58 1.21
CA THR A 503 -4.88 -21.10 2.10
C THR A 503 -5.47 -21.94 3.25
N ASP A 504 -4.74 -22.96 3.69
CA ASP A 504 -5.08 -23.88 4.79
C ASP A 504 -3.78 -24.54 5.31
N PRO A 505 -3.55 -24.67 6.63
CA PRO A 505 -4.43 -24.33 7.76
C PRO A 505 -4.30 -22.88 8.28
N TRP A 506 -3.64 -22.00 7.54
CA TRP A 506 -3.44 -20.59 7.91
C TRP A 506 -4.11 -19.66 6.91
N ARG A 507 -4.22 -18.38 7.28
CA ARG A 507 -4.61 -17.30 6.38
C ARG A 507 -3.76 -16.07 6.63
N SER A 508 -3.29 -15.48 5.52
CA SER A 508 -2.39 -14.33 5.44
C SER A 508 -0.91 -14.60 5.70
N ALA A 509 -0.08 -13.63 5.32
CA ALA A 509 1.34 -13.56 5.60
C ALA A 509 1.75 -12.09 5.82
N MET A 510 2.96 -11.87 6.31
CA MET A 510 3.59 -10.55 6.31
C MET A 510 4.40 -10.35 5.02
N THR A 511 4.64 -9.11 4.62
CA THR A 511 5.50 -8.77 3.49
C THR A 511 6.96 -9.04 3.80
N VAL A 512 7.84 -8.94 2.80
CA VAL A 512 9.26 -8.71 3.05
C VAL A 512 9.41 -7.47 3.94
N PRO A 513 10.20 -7.54 5.04
CA PRO A 513 10.53 -6.35 5.82
C PRO A 513 11.31 -5.33 4.97
N ARG A 514 11.04 -4.04 5.15
CA ARG A 514 11.56 -2.97 4.28
C ARG A 514 12.29 -1.92 5.09
N HIS A 515 13.57 -1.74 4.81
CA HIS A 515 14.32 -0.58 5.25
C HIS A 515 13.82 0.66 4.50
N LEU A 516 13.51 1.72 5.25
CA LEU A 516 13.02 2.98 4.73
C LEU A 516 14.11 4.05 4.76
N ALA A 517 14.18 4.86 3.71
CA ALA A 517 14.96 6.08 3.68
C ALA A 517 14.23 7.16 2.88
N LEU A 518 14.64 8.42 3.03
CA LEU A 518 14.21 9.51 2.15
C LEU A 518 15.32 9.87 1.16
N LYS A 519 14.95 10.00 -0.12
CA LYS A 519 15.83 10.47 -1.20
C LYS A 519 15.18 11.59 -1.97
N THR A 520 15.97 12.57 -2.42
CA THR A 520 15.50 13.60 -3.35
C THR A 520 15.42 13.02 -4.75
N ILE A 521 14.20 12.81 -5.25
CA ILE A 521 13.89 12.29 -6.58
C ILE A 521 13.00 13.29 -7.30
N GLY A 522 13.45 13.79 -8.45
CA GLY A 522 12.71 14.81 -9.20
C GLY A 522 12.52 16.12 -8.41
N GLY A 523 13.43 16.45 -7.50
CA GLY A 523 13.32 17.64 -6.64
C GLY A 523 12.38 17.47 -5.44
N LYS A 524 11.83 16.28 -5.22
CA LYS A 524 10.92 15.96 -4.11
C LYS A 524 11.54 14.95 -3.16
N ALA A 525 11.33 15.14 -1.85
CA ALA A 525 11.64 14.12 -0.84
C ALA A 525 10.69 12.93 -1.00
N THR A 526 11.24 11.80 -1.43
CA THR A 526 10.50 10.59 -1.78
C THR A 526 10.99 9.44 -0.93
N LEU A 527 10.06 8.65 -0.41
CA LEU A 527 10.38 7.48 0.37
C LEU A 527 10.90 6.37 -0.56
N VAL A 528 12.03 5.77 -0.20
CA VAL A 528 12.62 4.62 -0.91
C VAL A 528 12.70 3.44 0.03
N GLN A 529 12.42 2.26 -0.53
CA GLN A 529 12.32 1.00 0.23
C GLN A 529 13.36 -0.01 -0.25
N LYS A 530 14.03 -0.66 0.71
CA LYS A 530 14.94 -1.77 0.43
C LYS A 530 14.53 -3.03 1.21
N PRO A 531 14.49 -4.21 0.56
CA PRO A 531 14.32 -5.49 1.23
C PRO A 531 15.34 -5.65 2.37
N ALA A 532 14.87 -5.69 3.60
CA ALA A 532 15.67 -5.93 4.80
C ALA A 532 15.80 -7.43 5.08
N GLY A 533 16.87 -7.81 5.77
CA GLY A 533 17.16 -9.20 6.14
C GLY A 533 18.42 -9.77 5.47
N ASN A 534 18.92 -10.87 6.04
CA ASN A 534 20.15 -11.53 5.58
C ASN A 534 19.91 -12.43 4.36
N TRP A 535 19.56 -11.85 3.20
CA TRP A 535 19.26 -12.61 1.98
C TRP A 535 20.36 -13.57 1.53
N GLY A 536 21.62 -13.27 1.88
CA GLY A 536 22.77 -14.13 1.62
C GLY A 536 22.68 -15.49 2.32
N SER A 537 22.08 -15.58 3.51
CA SER A 537 21.98 -16.83 4.25
C SER A 537 21.03 -17.86 3.63
N ILE A 538 20.04 -17.39 2.85
CA ILE A 538 19.05 -18.26 2.19
C ILE A 538 19.26 -18.38 0.68
N THR A 539 20.15 -17.58 0.10
CA THR A 539 20.48 -17.70 -1.33
C THR A 539 21.21 -19.02 -1.59
N HIS A 540 20.69 -19.85 -2.49
CA HIS A 540 21.30 -21.13 -2.87
C HIS A 540 21.38 -21.27 -4.39
N GLY A 541 22.42 -20.66 -4.96
CA GLY A 541 22.65 -20.65 -6.39
C GLY A 541 21.76 -19.67 -7.15
N GLY A 542 21.99 -19.62 -8.45
CA GLY A 542 21.36 -18.68 -9.34
C GLY A 542 22.15 -18.54 -10.63
N ASN A 543 21.57 -17.84 -11.59
CA ASN A 543 22.19 -17.58 -12.88
C ASN A 543 22.17 -16.08 -13.16
N ALA A 544 23.25 -15.56 -13.72
CA ALA A 544 23.29 -14.22 -14.29
C ALA A 544 23.42 -14.34 -15.82
N SER A 545 22.69 -13.49 -16.54
CA SER A 545 22.71 -13.44 -18.00
C SER A 545 22.72 -11.99 -18.46
N THR A 546 23.43 -11.72 -19.55
CA THR A 546 23.42 -10.42 -20.23
C THR A 546 23.03 -10.63 -21.68
N PHE A 547 22.13 -9.78 -22.17
CA PHE A 547 21.67 -9.76 -23.55
C PHE A 547 21.88 -8.36 -24.11
N SER A 548 22.62 -8.25 -25.22
CA SER A 548 22.75 -6.99 -25.95
C SER A 548 21.39 -6.49 -26.44
N ARG A 549 20.51 -7.41 -26.83
CA ARG A 549 19.11 -7.17 -27.15
C ARG A 549 18.20 -8.35 -26.84
N VAL A 550 16.92 -8.07 -26.61
CA VAL A 550 15.82 -9.04 -26.54
C VAL A 550 14.72 -8.58 -27.48
N ASP A 551 14.35 -9.46 -28.42
CA ASP A 551 13.29 -9.27 -29.41
C ASP A 551 12.18 -10.30 -29.11
N GLY A 552 10.93 -9.86 -28.93
CA GLY A 552 9.82 -10.77 -28.63
C GLY A 552 10.03 -11.53 -27.31
N VAL A 553 10.03 -12.85 -27.37
CA VAL A 553 10.12 -13.74 -26.18
C VAL A 553 11.48 -14.41 -26.08
N ARG A 554 11.98 -14.55 -24.85
CA ARG A 554 13.17 -15.35 -24.55
C ARG A 554 12.92 -16.29 -23.38
N GLU A 555 12.87 -17.59 -23.67
CA GLU A 555 12.64 -18.64 -22.67
C GLU A 555 13.78 -18.74 -21.65
N LEU A 556 13.44 -18.84 -20.36
CA LEU A 556 14.38 -19.13 -19.27
C LEU A 556 14.24 -20.57 -18.75
N GLY A 557 13.15 -21.26 -19.11
CA GLY A 557 12.86 -22.60 -18.62
C GLY A 557 12.41 -22.61 -17.16
N ARG A 558 12.77 -23.65 -16.41
CA ARG A 558 12.39 -23.80 -14.99
C ARG A 558 13.27 -22.91 -14.11
N ILE A 559 12.69 -21.87 -13.52
CA ILE A 559 13.39 -20.92 -12.65
C ILE A 559 13.15 -21.17 -11.16
N GLY A 560 11.98 -21.70 -10.76
CA GLY A 560 11.64 -22.04 -9.37
C GLY A 560 10.42 -21.30 -8.85
N LYS A 561 10.22 -21.31 -7.52
CA LYS A 561 9.08 -20.66 -6.81
C LYS A 561 9.50 -19.60 -5.80
N ALA A 562 10.69 -19.74 -5.20
CA ALA A 562 11.24 -18.78 -4.25
C ALA A 562 12.50 -18.15 -4.85
N LEU A 563 12.43 -16.88 -5.26
CA LEU A 563 13.42 -16.21 -6.12
C LEU A 563 13.74 -14.80 -5.66
N ASP A 564 15.00 -14.39 -5.84
CA ASP A 564 15.45 -12.98 -5.85
C ASP A 564 15.97 -12.66 -7.26
N ILE A 565 15.20 -11.85 -7.99
CA ILE A 565 15.43 -11.53 -9.40
C ILE A 565 15.90 -10.08 -9.50
N HIS A 566 16.98 -9.84 -10.23
CA HIS A 566 17.46 -8.52 -10.57
C HIS A 566 17.37 -8.34 -12.10
N LEU A 567 16.63 -7.34 -12.56
CA LEU A 567 16.43 -7.06 -13.97
C LEU A 567 16.75 -5.60 -14.28
N THR A 568 17.73 -5.35 -15.14
CA THR A 568 18.05 -4.00 -15.62
C THR A 568 18.06 -3.94 -17.13
N PHE A 569 17.59 -2.85 -17.72
CA PHE A 569 17.51 -2.66 -19.17
C PHE A 569 17.45 -1.18 -19.53
N SER A 570 17.73 -0.84 -20.79
CA SER A 570 17.63 0.54 -21.26
C SER A 570 16.19 0.94 -21.55
N ASN A 571 15.82 2.15 -21.12
CA ASN A 571 14.61 2.84 -21.54
C ASN A 571 14.63 3.05 -23.07
N ARG A 572 13.44 3.18 -23.67
CA ARG A 572 13.27 3.49 -25.10
C ARG A 572 12.00 4.28 -25.33
N GLN A 573 11.94 4.96 -26.47
CA GLN A 573 10.69 5.57 -26.93
C GLN A 573 9.70 4.48 -27.37
N PRO A 574 8.40 4.59 -27.01
CA PRO A 574 7.38 3.69 -27.52
C PRO A 574 7.27 3.82 -29.05
N SER A 575 7.01 2.71 -29.73
CA SER A 575 6.73 2.74 -31.17
C SER A 575 5.38 3.38 -31.43
N SER A 576 5.25 4.25 -32.43
CA SER A 576 3.96 4.80 -32.88
C SER A 576 3.02 3.75 -33.48
N SER A 577 3.48 2.50 -33.64
CA SER A 577 2.76 1.41 -34.30
C SER A 577 2.24 0.32 -33.37
N SER A 578 2.43 0.41 -32.05
CA SER A 578 1.90 -0.59 -31.10
C SER A 578 1.19 0.05 -29.92
N SER A 579 0.00 -0.46 -29.59
CA SER A 579 -0.81 0.01 -28.46
C SER A 579 -0.20 -0.30 -27.09
N SER A 580 0.76 -1.24 -27.00
CA SER A 580 1.58 -1.45 -25.80
C SER A 580 3.06 -1.57 -26.16
N SER A 581 3.93 -0.89 -25.40
CA SER A 581 5.39 -1.01 -25.49
C SER A 581 5.93 -1.38 -24.12
N GLU A 582 6.30 -2.63 -23.94
CA GLU A 582 6.60 -3.21 -22.62
C GLU A 582 7.81 -4.13 -22.66
N PHE A 583 8.50 -4.22 -21.53
CA PHE A 583 9.54 -5.22 -21.31
C PHE A 583 9.50 -5.74 -19.87
N GLY A 584 9.77 -7.03 -19.69
CA GLY A 584 9.78 -7.61 -18.36
C GLY A 584 10.08 -9.09 -18.33
N ILE A 585 9.72 -9.70 -17.21
CA ILE A 585 9.86 -11.12 -16.91
C ILE A 585 8.50 -11.72 -16.54
N VAL A 586 8.25 -12.92 -17.03
CA VAL A 586 7.17 -13.80 -16.59
C VAL A 586 7.71 -14.74 -15.53
N VAL A 587 7.00 -14.87 -14.42
CA VAL A 587 7.30 -15.74 -13.28
C VAL A 587 6.07 -16.56 -12.89
N ALA A 588 6.25 -17.52 -11.98
CA ALA A 588 5.18 -18.39 -11.48
C ALA A 588 4.32 -18.97 -12.60
N ALA A 589 4.96 -19.39 -13.70
CA ALA A 589 4.27 -19.77 -14.92
C ALA A 589 4.28 -21.27 -15.18
N THR A 590 3.20 -21.80 -15.75
CA THR A 590 3.18 -23.15 -16.32
C THR A 590 4.02 -23.23 -17.58
N LYS A 591 4.36 -24.44 -18.02
CA LYS A 591 5.25 -24.65 -19.19
C LYS A 591 4.69 -24.06 -20.49
N ASP A 592 3.36 -24.05 -20.62
CA ASP A 592 2.60 -23.49 -21.74
C ASP A 592 2.25 -22.01 -21.53
N TYR A 593 2.60 -21.42 -20.39
CA TYR A 593 2.33 -20.03 -20.01
C TYR A 593 0.84 -19.65 -19.99
N THR A 594 -0.06 -20.63 -19.84
CA THR A 594 -1.50 -20.38 -19.62
C THR A 594 -1.79 -19.89 -18.21
N GLN A 595 -0.99 -20.30 -17.23
CA GLN A 595 -0.83 -19.60 -15.95
C GLN A 595 0.49 -18.86 -15.96
N GLN A 596 0.50 -17.59 -15.55
CA GLN A 596 1.67 -16.73 -15.49
C GLN A 596 1.37 -15.47 -14.66
N THR A 597 2.42 -14.94 -14.02
CA THR A 597 2.43 -13.57 -13.51
C THR A 597 3.46 -12.78 -14.29
N ARG A 598 3.08 -11.62 -14.84
CA ARG A 598 4.00 -10.75 -15.59
C ARG A 598 4.44 -9.61 -14.69
N VAL A 599 5.75 -9.36 -14.66
CA VAL A 599 6.34 -8.20 -14.01
C VAL A 599 7.15 -7.45 -15.04
N GLY A 600 6.92 -6.16 -15.20
CA GLY A 600 7.60 -5.42 -16.25
C GLY A 600 7.54 -3.91 -16.10
N TYR A 601 7.89 -3.25 -17.19
CA TYR A 601 7.86 -1.81 -17.33
C TYR A 601 7.18 -1.45 -18.65
N ASN A 602 6.25 -0.51 -18.59
CA ASN A 602 5.62 0.10 -19.75
C ASN A 602 6.38 1.38 -20.13
N PHE A 603 6.99 1.39 -21.31
CA PHE A 603 7.81 2.51 -21.77
C PHE A 603 7.00 3.76 -22.11
N GLY A 604 5.72 3.59 -22.45
CA GLY A 604 4.83 4.70 -22.79
C GLY A 604 4.33 5.43 -21.54
N THR A 605 3.86 4.69 -20.54
CA THR A 605 3.36 5.29 -19.28
C THR A 605 4.47 5.57 -18.27
N GLN A 606 5.66 4.98 -18.46
CA GLN A 606 6.78 5.01 -17.52
C GLN A 606 6.43 4.41 -16.16
N GLU A 607 5.77 3.27 -16.19
CA GLU A 607 5.32 2.57 -14.98
C GLU A 607 5.92 1.17 -14.92
N VAL A 608 6.35 0.77 -13.73
CA VAL A 608 6.53 -0.65 -13.41
C VAL A 608 5.16 -1.28 -13.18
N PHE A 609 4.96 -2.54 -13.55
CA PHE A 609 3.68 -3.22 -13.37
C PHE A 609 3.82 -4.66 -12.89
N ILE A 610 2.76 -5.16 -12.23
CA ILE A 610 2.47 -6.57 -12.01
C ILE A 610 1.11 -6.88 -12.63
N ASP A 611 1.04 -7.84 -13.54
CA ASP A 611 -0.20 -8.39 -14.09
C ASP A 611 -0.37 -9.82 -13.56
N ARG A 612 -1.37 -9.98 -12.68
CA ARG A 612 -1.73 -11.26 -12.05
C ARG A 612 -3.02 -11.86 -12.59
N SER A 613 -3.55 -11.34 -13.70
CA SER A 613 -4.84 -11.77 -14.29
C SER A 613 -4.88 -13.26 -14.63
N GLN A 614 -3.73 -13.88 -14.89
CA GLN A 614 -3.56 -15.31 -15.18
C GLN A 614 -2.67 -16.02 -14.16
N SER A 615 -2.56 -15.51 -12.93
CA SER A 615 -1.56 -15.96 -11.95
C SER A 615 -1.82 -17.34 -11.33
N GLY A 616 -2.99 -17.95 -11.57
CA GLY A 616 -3.37 -19.24 -11.01
C GLY A 616 -4.83 -19.25 -10.59
N ASP A 617 -5.10 -19.61 -9.33
CA ASP A 617 -6.43 -19.43 -8.76
C ASP A 617 -6.70 -17.93 -8.53
N VAL A 618 -7.70 -17.43 -9.23
CA VAL A 618 -8.21 -16.05 -9.16
C VAL A 618 -9.73 -16.05 -8.97
N SER A 619 -10.30 -17.20 -8.60
CA SER A 619 -11.76 -17.44 -8.66
C SER A 619 -12.51 -16.95 -7.42
N PHE A 620 -11.80 -16.64 -6.35
CA PHE A 620 -12.37 -16.30 -5.04
C PHE A 620 -12.81 -14.84 -4.90
N ASP A 621 -12.38 -13.94 -5.80
CA ASP A 621 -12.83 -12.54 -5.84
C ASP A 621 -12.66 -11.93 -7.25
N ASN A 622 -13.68 -11.22 -7.73
CA ASN A 622 -13.72 -10.67 -9.09
C ASN A 622 -12.73 -9.53 -9.34
N THR A 623 -12.20 -8.89 -8.29
CA THR A 623 -11.22 -7.81 -8.37
C THR A 623 -9.78 -8.32 -8.37
N PHE A 624 -9.56 -9.59 -8.00
CA PHE A 624 -8.23 -10.17 -7.85
C PHE A 624 -7.49 -10.28 -9.19
N ALA A 625 -8.17 -10.70 -10.26
CA ALA A 625 -7.57 -10.84 -11.59
C ALA A 625 -7.32 -9.48 -12.28
N SER A 626 -6.30 -8.75 -11.85
CA SER A 626 -6.03 -7.36 -12.28
C SER A 626 -4.55 -7.10 -12.59
N THR A 627 -4.27 -5.90 -13.11
CA THR A 627 -2.93 -5.35 -13.32
C THR A 627 -2.74 -4.12 -12.45
N TYR A 628 -1.58 -4.02 -11.80
CA TYR A 628 -1.21 -2.94 -10.91
C TYR A 628 0.04 -2.25 -11.43
N SER A 629 0.12 -0.93 -11.26
CA SER A 629 1.20 -0.11 -11.81
C SER A 629 1.70 0.90 -10.79
N ALA A 630 2.99 1.21 -10.86
CA ALA A 630 3.62 2.26 -10.06
C ALA A 630 4.46 3.17 -10.97
N PRO A 631 4.37 4.50 -10.83
CA PRO A 631 5.22 5.43 -11.58
C PRO A 631 6.70 5.19 -11.29
N LEU A 632 7.50 5.05 -12.34
CA LEU A 632 8.95 4.87 -12.24
C LEU A 632 9.65 5.60 -13.39
N SER A 633 10.24 6.75 -13.08
CA SER A 633 11.08 7.45 -14.04
C SER A 633 12.38 6.67 -14.30
N PRO A 634 12.90 6.66 -15.54
CA PRO A 634 14.22 6.13 -15.80
C PRO A 634 15.29 6.88 -15.00
N SER A 635 16.35 6.17 -14.61
CA SER A 635 17.52 6.82 -14.03
C SER A 635 18.18 7.79 -15.03
N ALA A 636 19.07 8.66 -14.56
CA ALA A 636 19.71 9.70 -15.39
C ALA A 636 20.46 9.16 -16.63
N ASN A 637 20.93 7.90 -16.60
CA ASN A 637 21.58 7.26 -17.76
C ASN A 637 20.60 6.46 -18.65
N GLY A 638 19.29 6.61 -18.41
CA GLY A 638 18.22 5.90 -19.13
C GLY A 638 18.06 4.44 -18.72
N THR A 639 18.62 3.98 -17.61
CA THR A 639 18.45 2.60 -17.13
C THR A 639 17.18 2.47 -16.29
N ILE A 640 16.41 1.41 -16.54
CA ILE A 640 15.36 0.90 -15.66
C ILE A 640 15.95 -0.25 -14.84
N SER A 641 15.66 -0.29 -13.54
CA SER A 641 16.12 -1.34 -12.62
C SER A 641 14.93 -1.86 -11.83
N LEU A 642 14.73 -3.18 -11.82
CA LEU A 642 13.72 -3.88 -11.04
C LEU A 642 14.40 -4.96 -10.20
N ARG A 643 14.07 -5.02 -8.92
CA ARG A 643 14.32 -6.19 -8.07
C ARG A 643 13.00 -6.84 -7.72
N VAL A 644 12.87 -8.14 -7.96
CA VAL A 644 11.61 -8.88 -7.81
C VAL A 644 11.83 -10.07 -6.90
N TYR A 645 11.08 -10.13 -5.81
CA TYR A 645 10.96 -11.30 -4.97
C TYR A 645 9.74 -12.09 -5.42
N VAL A 646 9.93 -13.39 -5.63
CA VAL A 646 8.85 -14.33 -5.89
C VAL A 646 8.86 -15.33 -4.76
N ASP A 647 7.69 -15.63 -4.22
CA ASP A 647 7.48 -16.72 -3.28
C ASP A 647 6.27 -17.56 -3.72
N TRP A 648 5.95 -18.60 -2.95
CA TRP A 648 4.94 -19.59 -3.31
C TRP A 648 3.56 -18.99 -3.56
N SER A 649 3.27 -17.83 -2.99
CA SER A 649 2.01 -17.11 -3.15
C SER A 649 2.14 -15.59 -3.21
N SER A 650 3.32 -15.06 -3.55
CA SER A 650 3.51 -13.61 -3.65
C SER A 650 4.57 -13.19 -4.67
N VAL A 651 4.43 -11.96 -5.13
CA VAL A 651 5.41 -11.22 -5.93
C VAL A 651 5.54 -9.81 -5.35
N GLU A 652 6.76 -9.42 -5.00
CA GLU A 652 7.11 -8.08 -4.52
C GLU A 652 8.15 -7.45 -5.43
N VAL A 653 7.86 -6.26 -5.95
CA VAL A 653 8.70 -5.54 -6.91
C VAL A 653 9.23 -4.26 -6.27
N PHE A 654 10.53 -4.01 -6.44
CA PHE A 654 11.22 -2.79 -6.03
C PHE A 654 11.87 -2.17 -7.28
N GLY A 655 11.26 -1.09 -7.77
CA GLY A 655 11.69 -0.33 -8.93
C GLY A 655 12.67 0.80 -8.57
N GLY A 656 13.65 1.02 -9.43
CA GLY A 656 14.65 2.07 -9.28
C GLY A 656 15.57 1.84 -8.09
N GLN A 657 15.62 2.81 -7.19
CA GLN A 657 16.28 2.77 -5.88
C GLN A 657 15.36 2.24 -4.77
N GLY A 658 14.09 1.93 -5.07
CA GLY A 658 13.06 1.53 -4.12
C GLY A 658 11.90 2.52 -4.00
N GLU A 659 11.84 3.55 -4.86
CA GLU A 659 10.79 4.58 -4.89
C GLU A 659 9.45 4.08 -5.46
N ALA A 660 9.46 2.97 -6.19
CA ALA A 660 8.27 2.37 -6.77
C ALA A 660 8.19 0.91 -6.32
N THR A 661 7.29 0.60 -5.40
CA THR A 661 7.05 -0.79 -4.96
C THR A 661 5.64 -1.26 -5.29
N ILE A 662 5.52 -2.54 -5.63
CA ILE A 662 4.24 -3.21 -5.87
C ILE A 662 4.29 -4.58 -5.17
N THR A 663 3.33 -4.83 -4.30
CA THR A 663 3.14 -6.09 -3.59
C THR A 663 1.86 -6.77 -4.02
N SER A 664 1.96 -8.01 -4.47
CA SER A 664 0.81 -8.75 -4.98
C SER A 664 0.90 -10.21 -4.57
N GLN A 665 -0.13 -10.72 -3.89
CA GLN A 665 -0.37 -12.15 -3.76
C GLN A 665 -0.70 -12.75 -5.12
N ILE A 666 -0.35 -14.03 -5.28
CA ILE A 666 -0.66 -14.89 -6.42
C ILE A 666 -0.96 -16.31 -5.91
N PHE A 667 -1.79 -17.09 -6.61
CA PHE A 667 -2.08 -18.48 -6.18
C PHE A 667 -1.82 -19.49 -7.30
N PRO A 668 -0.54 -19.65 -7.73
CA PRO A 668 -0.17 -20.48 -8.86
C PRO A 668 -0.24 -21.98 -8.58
N SER A 669 -0.57 -22.79 -9.60
CA SER A 669 -0.49 -24.25 -9.44
C SER A 669 0.94 -24.71 -9.12
N THR A 670 1.08 -25.90 -8.52
CA THR A 670 2.40 -26.44 -8.15
C THR A 670 3.35 -26.65 -9.32
N LYS A 671 2.83 -26.72 -10.55
CA LYS A 671 3.56 -26.84 -11.81
C LYS A 671 4.09 -25.50 -12.34
N ALA A 672 3.64 -24.38 -11.80
CA ALA A 672 3.96 -23.06 -12.30
C ALA A 672 5.35 -22.59 -11.80
N VAL A 673 6.40 -23.13 -12.41
CA VAL A 673 7.81 -22.92 -12.01
C VAL A 673 8.69 -22.42 -13.16
N TYR A 674 8.07 -21.98 -14.25
CA TYR A 674 8.74 -21.52 -15.46
C TYR A 674 8.83 -19.99 -15.50
N GLY A 675 9.74 -19.48 -16.33
CA GLY A 675 9.80 -18.07 -16.65
C GLY A 675 10.40 -17.79 -18.02
N ARG A 676 10.13 -16.58 -18.51
CA ARG A 676 10.61 -16.05 -19.79
C ARG A 676 10.74 -14.54 -19.70
N LEU A 677 11.62 -13.96 -20.51
CA LEU A 677 11.58 -12.52 -20.78
C LEU A 677 10.61 -12.24 -21.93
N PHE A 678 9.98 -11.07 -21.91
CA PHE A 678 9.17 -10.57 -23.02
C PHE A 678 9.55 -9.14 -23.37
N SER A 679 9.48 -8.79 -24.65
CA SER A 679 9.67 -7.46 -25.21
C SER A 679 8.59 -7.22 -26.27
N THR A 680 7.56 -6.47 -25.91
CA THR A 680 6.40 -6.15 -26.76
C THR A 680 6.54 -4.74 -27.30
N GLY A 681 6.14 -4.49 -28.55
CA GLY A 681 6.18 -3.14 -29.13
C GLY A 681 7.59 -2.61 -29.43
N GLY A 682 8.59 -3.49 -29.55
CA GLY A 682 9.96 -3.16 -29.96
C GLY A 682 11.04 -4.05 -29.35
N THR A 683 12.30 -3.78 -29.70
CA THR A 683 13.51 -4.42 -29.16
C THR A 683 13.95 -3.76 -27.85
N THR A 684 14.26 -4.54 -26.81
CA THR A 684 14.84 -4.01 -25.57
C THR A 684 16.34 -4.27 -25.53
N ARG A 685 17.14 -3.27 -25.13
CA ARG A 685 18.61 -3.33 -25.17
C ARG A 685 19.23 -3.36 -23.78
N ASN A 686 20.48 -3.80 -23.73
CA ASN A 686 21.32 -3.81 -22.53
C ASN A 686 20.66 -4.53 -21.34
N VAL A 687 20.01 -5.66 -21.63
CA VAL A 687 19.29 -6.43 -20.62
C VAL A 687 20.29 -7.20 -19.77
N LYS A 688 20.25 -7.02 -18.46
CA LYS A 688 20.94 -7.86 -17.48
C LYS A 688 19.90 -8.50 -16.58
N LEU A 689 19.99 -9.81 -16.44
CA LEU A 689 19.08 -10.62 -15.63
C LEU A 689 19.90 -11.45 -14.64
N GLY A 690 19.66 -11.27 -13.35
CA GLY A 690 20.08 -12.20 -12.30
C GLY A 690 18.85 -12.91 -11.75
N VAL A 691 18.88 -14.24 -11.65
CA VAL A 691 17.84 -15.03 -10.98
C VAL A 691 18.52 -15.89 -9.92
N LYS A 692 18.33 -15.54 -8.65
CA LYS A 692 18.81 -16.30 -7.50
C LYS A 692 17.69 -17.15 -6.93
N LYS A 693 18.01 -18.36 -6.46
CA LYS A 693 17.05 -19.24 -5.78
C LYS A 693 17.18 -19.07 -4.28
N LEU A 694 16.05 -19.02 -3.59
CA LEU A 694 15.97 -18.82 -2.14
C LEU A 694 15.52 -20.11 -1.45
N ARG A 695 16.20 -20.47 -0.35
CA ARG A 695 15.80 -21.58 0.53
C ARG A 695 14.67 -21.12 1.43
N SER A 696 13.93 -22.10 1.94
CA SER A 696 12.96 -21.87 3.01
C SER A 696 13.65 -21.31 4.25
N THR A 697 12.97 -20.38 4.93
CA THR A 697 13.38 -19.83 6.23
C THR A 697 12.79 -20.60 7.41
N TRP A 698 11.83 -21.51 7.17
CA TRP A 698 11.26 -22.39 8.20
C TRP A 698 12.30 -23.38 8.72
N ARG A 699 12.24 -23.68 10.02
CA ARG A 699 13.20 -24.54 10.73
C ARG A 699 12.52 -25.67 11.48
#